data_AF-A0A5K1ULM5-F1
#
_entry.id   AF-A0A5K1ULM5-F1
#
_cell.length_a   1.000
_cell.length_b   1.000
_cell.length_c   1.000
_cell.angle_alpha   90.00
_cell.angle_beta   90.00
_cell.angle_gamma   90.00
#
_symmetry.space_group_name_H-M   'P 1'
#
loop_
_entity.id
_entity.type
_entity.pdbx_description
1 polymer ?
#
loop_
_entity_poly.entity_id
_entity_poly.type
_entity_poly.pdbx_seq_one_letter_code
_entity_poly.pdbx_strand_id
1 'polypeptide(L)'
;MSQPQWVLTQKKTFTKWANVQLSGAYVINDVETDLNDGLILISLFEALRKQKVQFRYNKKPKMRVAKLENTEQALNFIKADGVKLVNIDAQNIVDGNLTLILGLLWTLILKYQIAQNKMDASKNALLEWVNSKLTSRKIKNFSNDWNTGDVLNELIHALEPDFIDLADSASKGEGEERIQYGLSIAEDKMEIPAIIAAEDMALPEPDELSVMAYVSYFRHYEAEKEKRLGEAERLAREAELMRTPDPSKCVMSGPGLKTGEVLVPQEFTVTAKNCKGDQITQGGVTWNAHVFDPEGNEIPIEQKDNGDGTYDMTYVPQVPGKHKVEVAYEDKQLKQSPAIVMIEPAQADPENTYADGEGVEKCDAGKGPVKFTIHCVNKVGTAVPVTGAKFKVIIRSNDGNEIPHELVDNNDGTYTGSYVPVPGIDTVFITLLNQGIKGNPYQCKVFQDPSTACIGESYAFGPGVEGGVTIDKTPVFRIQGVTPEGKKCTKGGDEFKVEITDPEGKKQTAKVVDRHNGKYDVKYKAKVPGIYDVQVLLKNPENPEEFKDIKGSVYHPEIKDGVDAKKCVVDGEGIERPNDQEDNVFTIHAKNFKGEDVPVGGHPFQVIIDQVTESEKKKKKEGEKSSSSCSSSEEEEDDAEDEELFAFLNDGEEAEQGEEKAKEEGAEEPKEEEKKEVAEEEPKKEEEEKEEEKKEEGAEEPKEEIEGKKVAQKQQGSIPCTVIDNENGTYDVHYRAAAGKIRVKIELNKQRVGKSPYHLEVEEDADADESGVENFCFVVQAKNRRGQVQADGKAKFTVELDGPNGKLEEQKVKVKHLGEGKYFIRYSLPAEKGEYHINCKLNRRHIAGSPFKQTVN
;
A
#
# COMPACT_ATOMS: atom_id res chain seq x y z
N MET A 1 25.85 -81.03 -71.41
CA MET A 1 25.03 -80.41 -70.35
C MET A 1 25.43 -78.94 -70.31
N SER A 2 24.51 -78.01 -70.05
CA SER A 2 24.90 -76.61 -69.78
C SER A 2 25.67 -76.53 -68.46
N GLN A 3 26.62 -75.61 -68.36
CA GLN A 3 27.25 -75.30 -67.09
C GLN A 3 26.24 -74.58 -66.17
N PRO A 4 26.31 -74.74 -64.83
CA PRO A 4 25.54 -73.92 -63.90
C PRO A 4 25.84 -72.42 -64.07
N GLN A 5 24.86 -71.55 -63.85
CA GLN A 5 25.02 -70.10 -64.06
C GLN A 5 26.21 -69.52 -63.28
N TRP A 6 26.37 -69.89 -62.01
CA TRP A 6 27.48 -69.43 -61.17
C TRP A 6 28.88 -69.76 -61.75
N VAL A 7 29.01 -70.88 -62.49
CA VAL A 7 30.27 -71.25 -63.16
C VAL A 7 30.55 -70.29 -64.32
N LEU A 8 29.52 -69.86 -65.04
CA LEU A 8 29.63 -68.87 -66.12
C LEU A 8 29.95 -67.47 -65.56
N THR A 9 29.29 -67.08 -64.47
CA THR A 9 29.55 -65.83 -63.74
C THR A 9 30.98 -65.77 -63.19
N GLN A 10 31.46 -66.83 -62.52
CA GLN A 10 32.87 -66.94 -62.09
C GLN A 10 33.83 -66.93 -63.28
N LYS A 11 33.52 -67.65 -64.37
CA LYS A 11 34.35 -67.68 -65.58
C LYS A 11 34.52 -66.29 -66.20
N LYS A 12 33.44 -65.53 -66.38
CA LYS A 12 33.49 -64.12 -66.81
C LYS A 12 34.34 -63.29 -65.82
N THR A 13 34.01 -63.36 -64.52
CA THR A 13 34.56 -62.46 -63.50
C THR A 13 36.05 -62.69 -63.25
N PHE A 14 36.49 -63.95 -63.14
CA PHE A 14 37.90 -64.29 -62.95
C PHE A 14 38.73 -64.08 -64.23
N THR A 15 38.12 -64.16 -65.41
CA THR A 15 38.78 -63.76 -66.68
C THR A 15 39.02 -62.24 -66.72
N LYS A 16 37.98 -61.43 -66.47
CA LYS A 16 38.10 -59.97 -66.36
C LYS A 16 39.13 -59.58 -65.29
N TRP A 17 39.08 -60.20 -64.10
CA TRP A 17 40.07 -60.00 -63.04
C TRP A 17 41.50 -60.29 -63.50
N ALA A 18 41.75 -61.45 -64.10
CA ALA A 18 43.09 -61.83 -64.54
C ALA A 18 43.64 -60.87 -65.61
N ASN A 19 42.78 -60.36 -66.50
CA ASN A 19 43.14 -59.34 -67.48
C ASN A 19 43.52 -57.99 -66.84
N VAL A 20 42.82 -57.54 -65.81
CA VAL A 20 43.19 -56.35 -65.02
C VAL A 20 44.59 -56.54 -64.41
N GLN A 21 44.82 -57.67 -63.73
CA GLN A 21 46.11 -57.96 -63.11
C GLN A 21 47.25 -58.10 -64.13
N LEU A 22 46.97 -58.63 -65.33
CA LEU A 22 47.94 -58.69 -66.44
C LEU A 22 48.24 -57.33 -67.08
N SER A 23 47.38 -56.33 -66.89
CA SER A 23 47.56 -54.95 -67.38
C SER A 23 47.97 -54.88 -68.86
N GLY A 24 47.36 -55.73 -69.71
CA GLY A 24 47.62 -55.80 -71.15
C GLY A 24 48.88 -56.56 -71.58
N ALA A 25 49.67 -57.11 -70.66
CA ALA A 25 50.84 -57.95 -71.00
C ALA A 25 50.45 -59.24 -71.75
N TYR A 26 49.26 -59.78 -71.42
CA TYR A 26 48.53 -60.80 -72.15
C TYR A 26 47.04 -60.46 -72.08
N VAL A 27 46.25 -60.98 -73.02
CA VAL A 27 44.78 -60.91 -72.99
C VAL A 27 44.23 -62.33 -72.99
N ILE A 28 43.48 -62.66 -71.96
CA ILE A 28 42.72 -63.90 -71.82
C ILE A 28 41.32 -63.64 -72.38
N ASN A 29 40.91 -64.46 -73.36
CA ASN A 29 39.54 -64.48 -73.87
C ASN A 29 38.76 -65.60 -73.15
N ASP A 30 39.43 -66.72 -72.87
CA ASP A 30 38.88 -67.83 -72.12
C ASP A 30 39.93 -68.50 -71.21
N VAL A 31 39.73 -68.45 -69.88
CA VAL A 31 40.60 -69.10 -68.89
C VAL A 31 40.70 -70.62 -69.03
N GLU A 32 39.71 -71.26 -69.66
CA GLU A 32 39.66 -72.71 -69.90
C GLU A 32 40.67 -73.15 -70.98
N THR A 33 40.93 -72.29 -71.98
CA THR A 33 41.85 -72.58 -73.08
C THR A 33 43.17 -71.83 -73.00
N ASP A 34 43.15 -70.56 -72.62
CA ASP A 34 44.31 -69.67 -72.87
C ASP A 34 45.42 -69.86 -71.84
N LEU A 35 45.09 -70.43 -70.67
CA LEU A 35 46.07 -70.80 -69.64
C LEU A 35 46.82 -72.11 -69.95
N ASN A 36 46.41 -72.87 -70.96
CA ASN A 36 46.84 -74.26 -71.16
C ASN A 36 48.32 -74.45 -71.54
N ASP A 37 49.08 -73.38 -71.79
CA ASP A 37 50.49 -73.42 -72.16
C ASP A 37 51.46 -72.94 -71.06
N GLY A 38 50.89 -72.50 -69.94
CA GLY A 38 51.59 -71.99 -68.76
C GLY A 38 52.13 -70.56 -68.88
N LEU A 39 52.25 -69.97 -70.08
CA LEU A 39 52.85 -68.64 -70.25
C LEU A 39 52.04 -67.54 -69.57
N ILE A 40 50.72 -67.55 -69.77
CA ILE A 40 49.83 -66.57 -69.15
C ILE A 40 49.80 -66.74 -67.63
N LEU A 41 49.76 -67.99 -67.12
CA LEU A 41 49.78 -68.27 -65.69
C LEU A 41 51.08 -67.78 -65.02
N ILE A 42 52.22 -67.91 -65.70
CA ILE A 42 53.50 -67.34 -65.27
C ILE A 42 53.39 -65.81 -65.23
N SER A 43 52.96 -65.16 -66.31
CA SER A 43 52.88 -63.69 -66.39
C SER A 43 51.88 -63.08 -65.39
N LEU A 44 50.76 -63.77 -65.13
CA LEU A 44 49.78 -63.37 -64.12
C LEU A 44 50.42 -63.40 -62.72
N PHE A 45 51.18 -64.45 -62.40
CA PHE A 45 51.88 -64.53 -61.11
C PHE A 45 52.99 -63.48 -60.99
N GLU A 46 53.73 -63.18 -62.07
CA GLU A 46 54.72 -62.10 -62.08
C GLU A 46 54.09 -60.73 -61.76
N ALA A 47 52.89 -60.47 -62.28
CA ALA A 47 52.16 -59.23 -62.02
C ALA A 47 51.62 -59.17 -60.58
N LEU A 48 50.95 -60.24 -60.11
CA LEU A 48 50.45 -60.35 -58.73
C LEU A 48 51.56 -60.19 -57.68
N ARG A 49 52.76 -60.67 -57.98
CA ARG A 49 53.95 -60.53 -57.11
C ARG A 49 54.76 -59.26 -57.35
N LYS A 50 54.48 -58.51 -58.43
CA LYS A 50 55.32 -57.41 -58.96
C LYS A 50 56.80 -57.81 -59.09
N GLN A 51 57.06 -59.08 -59.42
CA GLN A 51 58.39 -59.72 -59.38
C GLN A 51 58.53 -60.75 -60.50
N LYS A 52 59.64 -60.71 -61.25
CA LYS A 52 59.93 -61.67 -62.33
C LYS A 52 60.32 -63.05 -61.80
N VAL A 53 59.93 -64.12 -62.51
CA VAL A 53 60.26 -65.50 -62.16
C VAL A 53 61.75 -65.79 -62.35
N GLN A 54 62.30 -66.67 -61.52
CA GLN A 54 63.72 -67.05 -61.56
C GLN A 54 63.98 -68.41 -62.22
N PHE A 55 62.93 -69.16 -62.57
CA PHE A 55 63.02 -70.49 -63.20
C PHE A 55 63.05 -70.42 -64.74
N ARG A 56 63.43 -71.52 -65.40
CA ARG A 56 63.61 -71.61 -66.85
C ARG A 56 62.44 -72.34 -67.51
N TYR A 57 61.55 -71.58 -68.14
CA TYR A 57 60.38 -72.08 -68.86
C TYR A 57 60.53 -71.90 -70.39
N ASN A 58 59.77 -72.68 -71.16
CA ASN A 58 59.77 -72.63 -72.62
C ASN A 58 58.88 -71.49 -73.12
N LYS A 59 59.46 -70.49 -73.80
CA LYS A 59 58.75 -69.31 -74.30
C LYS A 59 57.85 -69.55 -75.53
N LYS A 60 57.90 -70.74 -76.16
CA LYS A 60 57.05 -71.13 -77.31
C LYS A 60 56.66 -72.63 -77.23
N PRO A 61 55.85 -73.05 -76.24
CA PRO A 61 55.58 -74.45 -75.92
C PRO A 61 54.60 -75.11 -76.90
N LYS A 62 55.11 -75.66 -78.01
CA LYS A 62 54.29 -76.33 -79.04
C LYS A 62 53.79 -77.72 -78.66
N MET A 63 54.59 -78.50 -77.93
CA MET A 63 54.27 -79.89 -77.57
C MET A 63 53.62 -79.95 -76.18
N ARG A 64 52.66 -80.87 -75.96
CA ARG A 64 51.97 -81.03 -74.66
C ARG A 64 52.94 -81.21 -73.48
N VAL A 65 54.07 -81.89 -73.67
CA VAL A 65 55.12 -82.04 -72.65
C VAL A 65 55.68 -80.68 -72.22
N ALA A 66 56.05 -79.80 -73.16
CA ALA A 66 56.55 -78.45 -72.85
C ALA A 66 55.49 -77.54 -72.20
N LYS A 67 54.20 -77.78 -72.49
CA LYS A 67 53.09 -77.10 -71.80
C LYS A 67 52.95 -77.56 -70.35
N LEU A 68 53.07 -78.87 -70.10
CA LEU A 68 53.09 -79.44 -68.74
C LEU A 68 54.29 -78.92 -67.94
N GLU A 69 55.50 -78.92 -68.52
CA GLU A 69 56.73 -78.40 -67.89
C GLU A 69 56.61 -76.91 -67.47
N ASN A 70 56.03 -76.06 -68.33
CA ASN A 70 55.77 -74.65 -68.02
C ASN A 70 54.81 -74.51 -66.84
N THR A 71 53.66 -75.17 -66.93
CA THR A 71 52.58 -75.10 -65.96
C THR A 71 52.99 -75.70 -64.61
N GLU A 72 53.77 -76.79 -64.60
CA GLU A 72 54.30 -77.38 -63.38
C GLU A 72 55.28 -76.44 -62.67
N GLN A 73 56.18 -75.77 -63.41
CA GLN A 73 57.06 -74.74 -62.82
C GLN A 73 56.26 -73.57 -62.25
N ALA A 74 55.22 -73.11 -62.95
CA ALA A 74 54.32 -72.08 -62.45
C ALA A 74 53.61 -72.50 -61.15
N LEU A 75 53.00 -73.70 -61.11
CA LEU A 75 52.33 -74.23 -59.93
C LEU A 75 53.29 -74.48 -58.76
N ASN A 76 54.53 -74.90 -59.02
CA ASN A 76 55.53 -75.07 -57.98
C ASN A 76 56.03 -73.72 -57.42
N PHE A 77 56.09 -72.66 -58.23
CA PHE A 77 56.36 -71.30 -57.74
C PHE A 77 55.17 -70.72 -56.94
N ILE A 78 53.94 -70.98 -57.38
CA ILE A 78 52.70 -70.68 -56.66
C ILE A 78 52.70 -71.37 -55.27
N LYS A 79 53.03 -72.67 -55.19
CA LYS A 79 53.20 -73.40 -53.92
C LYS A 79 54.33 -72.80 -53.05
N ALA A 80 55.47 -72.48 -53.65
CA ALA A 80 56.65 -71.98 -52.94
C ALA A 80 56.41 -70.64 -52.23
N ASP A 81 55.53 -69.78 -52.76
CA ASP A 81 55.11 -68.56 -52.07
C ASP A 81 54.09 -68.81 -50.94
N GLY A 82 53.72 -70.07 -50.67
CA GLY A 82 52.75 -70.45 -49.63
C GLY A 82 51.29 -70.48 -50.07
N VAL A 83 51.00 -70.54 -51.37
CA VAL A 83 49.63 -70.79 -51.86
C VAL A 83 49.28 -72.27 -51.63
N LYS A 84 48.20 -72.54 -50.89
CA LYS A 84 47.68 -73.90 -50.69
C LYS A 84 46.87 -74.32 -51.92
N LEU A 85 47.49 -75.07 -52.83
CA LEU A 85 46.80 -75.65 -53.97
C LEU A 85 45.95 -76.86 -53.55
N VAL A 86 44.67 -76.83 -53.91
CA VAL A 86 43.69 -77.87 -53.58
C VAL A 86 43.40 -78.69 -54.82
N ASN A 87 43.84 -79.96 -54.82
CA ASN A 87 43.54 -80.97 -55.85
C ASN A 87 43.77 -80.51 -57.31
N ILE A 88 44.79 -79.67 -57.54
CA ILE A 88 45.16 -79.19 -58.88
C ILE A 88 46.63 -79.47 -59.22
N ASP A 89 46.84 -80.02 -60.41
CA ASP A 89 48.11 -80.33 -61.03
C ASP A 89 48.27 -79.64 -62.40
N ALA A 90 49.42 -79.82 -63.05
CA ALA A 90 49.71 -79.22 -64.34
C ALA A 90 48.86 -79.80 -65.49
N GLN A 91 48.46 -81.07 -65.41
CA GLN A 91 47.60 -81.69 -66.41
C GLN A 91 46.20 -81.09 -66.38
N ASN A 92 45.64 -80.78 -65.21
CA ASN A 92 44.30 -80.21 -65.11
C ASN A 92 44.19 -78.86 -65.84
N ILE A 93 45.26 -78.06 -65.89
CA ILE A 93 45.28 -76.77 -66.58
C ILE A 93 45.59 -76.95 -68.08
N VAL A 94 46.52 -77.84 -68.43
CA VAL A 94 46.88 -78.12 -69.84
C VAL A 94 45.73 -78.80 -70.61
N ASP A 95 44.91 -79.61 -69.93
CA ASP A 95 43.74 -80.28 -70.50
C ASP A 95 42.41 -79.51 -70.28
N GLY A 96 42.45 -78.28 -69.73
CA GLY A 96 41.29 -77.37 -69.68
C GLY A 96 40.20 -77.68 -68.64
N ASN A 97 40.55 -78.19 -67.45
CA ASN A 97 39.58 -78.45 -66.39
C ASN A 97 39.12 -77.14 -65.72
N LEU A 98 38.06 -76.53 -66.27
CA LEU A 98 37.48 -75.25 -65.84
C LEU A 98 37.30 -75.16 -64.32
N THR A 99 36.68 -76.15 -63.67
CA THR A 99 36.37 -76.10 -62.23
C THR A 99 37.62 -75.99 -61.37
N LEU A 100 38.69 -76.70 -61.72
CA LEU A 100 39.97 -76.60 -61.01
C LEU A 100 40.71 -75.29 -61.36
N ILE A 101 40.62 -74.82 -62.60
CA ILE A 101 41.17 -73.53 -63.03
C ILE A 101 40.50 -72.36 -62.26
N LEU A 102 39.17 -72.35 -62.12
CA LEU A 102 38.45 -71.36 -61.32
C LEU A 102 38.83 -71.45 -59.84
N GLY A 103 38.98 -72.66 -59.29
CA GLY A 103 39.50 -72.87 -57.93
C GLY A 103 40.91 -72.31 -57.70
N LEU A 104 41.80 -72.45 -58.69
CA LEU A 104 43.13 -71.83 -58.67
C LEU A 104 43.03 -70.30 -58.70
N LEU A 105 42.27 -69.74 -59.64
CA LEU A 105 42.09 -68.28 -59.78
C LEU A 105 41.49 -67.68 -58.52
N TRP A 106 40.46 -68.31 -57.92
CA TRP A 106 39.92 -67.91 -56.63
C TRP A 106 40.98 -67.95 -55.52
N THR A 107 41.82 -68.99 -55.46
CA THR A 107 42.88 -69.09 -54.45
C THR A 107 43.92 -67.96 -54.63
N LEU A 108 44.17 -67.52 -55.86
CA LEU A 108 45.03 -66.36 -56.16
C LEU A 108 44.35 -65.04 -55.78
N ILE A 109 43.06 -64.83 -56.10
CA ILE A 109 42.26 -63.66 -55.68
C ILE A 109 42.24 -63.54 -54.16
N LEU A 110 41.88 -64.63 -53.46
CA LEU A 110 41.80 -64.69 -52.01
C LEU A 110 43.13 -64.30 -51.37
N LYS A 111 44.27 -64.82 -51.86
CA LYS A 111 45.59 -64.50 -51.30
C LYS A 111 46.07 -63.09 -51.66
N TYR A 112 46.05 -62.74 -52.95
CA TYR A 112 46.75 -61.56 -53.46
C TYR A 112 45.88 -60.30 -53.55
N GLN A 113 44.56 -60.42 -53.40
CA GLN A 113 43.66 -59.28 -53.28
C GLN A 113 43.07 -59.19 -51.87
N ILE A 114 42.40 -60.23 -51.40
CA ILE A 114 41.63 -60.15 -50.14
C ILE A 114 42.53 -60.24 -48.89
N ALA A 115 43.62 -61.02 -48.93
CA ALA A 115 44.44 -61.39 -47.78
C ALA A 115 45.82 -60.72 -47.69
N GLN A 116 46.07 -59.58 -48.36
CA GLN A 116 47.41 -58.94 -48.32
C GLN A 116 47.85 -58.55 -46.90
N ASN A 117 46.93 -58.21 -46.01
CA ASN A 117 47.21 -57.85 -44.61
C ASN A 117 47.03 -59.04 -43.66
N LYS A 118 48.07 -59.37 -42.89
CA LYS A 118 48.16 -60.58 -42.03
C LYS A 118 47.10 -60.74 -40.95
N MET A 119 46.36 -59.69 -40.56
CA MET A 119 45.35 -59.79 -39.50
C MET A 119 44.02 -60.37 -40.02
N ASP A 120 43.59 -60.02 -41.23
CA ASP A 120 42.19 -60.11 -41.62
C ASP A 120 41.97 -60.55 -43.07
N ALA A 121 42.01 -61.87 -43.25
CA ALA A 121 42.11 -62.59 -44.52
C ALA A 121 40.91 -63.55 -44.77
N SER A 122 39.68 -63.10 -44.49
CA SER A 122 38.48 -63.95 -44.56
C SER A 122 37.26 -63.24 -45.17
N LYS A 123 36.24 -64.03 -45.54
CA LYS A 123 34.90 -63.54 -45.90
C LYS A 123 34.31 -62.65 -44.80
N ASN A 124 34.47 -63.05 -43.54
CA ASN A 124 33.94 -62.32 -42.39
C ASN A 124 34.62 -60.95 -42.25
N ALA A 125 35.94 -60.89 -42.43
CA ALA A 125 36.68 -59.61 -42.38
C ALA A 125 36.26 -58.63 -43.50
N LEU A 126 35.91 -59.12 -44.69
CA LEU A 126 35.38 -58.27 -45.75
C LEU A 126 33.93 -57.83 -45.46
N LEU A 127 33.10 -58.72 -44.87
CA LEU A 127 31.74 -58.37 -44.39
C LEU A 127 31.79 -57.34 -43.27
N GLU A 128 32.70 -57.48 -42.31
CA GLU A 128 32.90 -56.54 -41.20
C GLU A 128 33.41 -55.19 -41.70
N TRP A 129 34.33 -55.19 -42.69
CA TRP A 129 34.75 -53.95 -43.35
C TRP A 129 33.58 -53.25 -44.06
N VAL A 130 32.77 -53.92 -44.89
CA VAL A 130 31.61 -53.28 -45.53
C VAL A 130 30.60 -52.78 -44.49
N ASN A 131 30.29 -53.60 -43.47
CA ASN A 131 29.41 -53.22 -42.36
C ASN A 131 29.97 -52.11 -41.45
N SER A 132 31.23 -51.70 -41.62
CA SER A 132 31.80 -50.51 -40.97
C SER A 132 31.62 -49.22 -41.78
N LYS A 133 31.12 -49.32 -43.02
CA LYS A 133 30.84 -48.20 -43.93
C LYS A 133 29.34 -47.92 -44.05
N LEU A 134 28.54 -48.98 -44.14
CA LEU A 134 27.08 -48.87 -44.21
C LEU A 134 26.52 -48.43 -42.85
N THR A 135 25.81 -47.30 -42.82
CA THR A 135 25.18 -46.77 -41.61
C THR A 135 23.69 -47.08 -41.54
N SER A 136 23.02 -47.34 -42.67
CA SER A 136 21.57 -47.59 -42.70
C SER A 136 21.20 -49.07 -42.48
N ARG A 137 22.09 -49.99 -42.85
CA ARG A 137 21.82 -51.44 -42.88
C ARG A 137 23.03 -52.29 -42.52
N LYS A 138 22.78 -53.53 -42.10
CA LYS A 138 23.82 -54.53 -41.83
C LYS A 138 23.66 -55.76 -42.74
N ILE A 139 24.61 -55.96 -43.64
CA ILE A 139 24.68 -57.12 -44.53
C ILE A 139 25.27 -58.36 -43.84
N LYS A 140 24.97 -59.53 -44.39
CA LYS A 140 25.27 -60.86 -43.84
C LYS A 140 26.00 -61.76 -44.85
N ASN A 141 25.91 -61.47 -46.14
CA ASN A 141 26.48 -62.28 -47.23
C ASN A 141 27.04 -61.44 -48.39
N PHE A 142 27.62 -62.12 -49.40
CA PHE A 142 28.05 -61.52 -50.68
C PHE A 142 27.22 -62.05 -51.87
N SER A 143 25.98 -62.42 -51.60
CA SER A 143 25.03 -62.94 -52.56
C SER A 143 23.79 -62.03 -52.58
N ASN A 144 22.62 -62.53 -52.18
CA ASN A 144 21.34 -61.84 -52.28
C ASN A 144 21.22 -60.53 -51.48
N ASP A 145 22.12 -60.21 -50.54
CA ASP A 145 22.14 -58.87 -49.92
C ASP A 145 22.52 -57.77 -50.94
N TRP A 146 23.17 -58.10 -52.06
CA TRP A 146 23.74 -57.14 -53.02
C TRP A 146 22.93 -56.97 -54.31
N ASN A 147 21.97 -57.86 -54.58
CA ASN A 147 21.36 -57.98 -55.89
C ASN A 147 20.35 -56.87 -56.26
N THR A 148 19.91 -56.05 -55.30
CA THR A 148 19.06 -54.87 -55.58
C THR A 148 19.86 -53.68 -56.11
N GLY A 149 21.19 -53.67 -55.90
CA GLY A 149 22.08 -52.53 -56.15
C GLY A 149 22.23 -51.55 -54.99
N ASP A 150 21.39 -51.62 -53.95
CA ASP A 150 21.44 -50.67 -52.82
C ASP A 150 22.76 -50.71 -52.08
N VAL A 151 23.26 -51.91 -51.77
CA VAL A 151 24.49 -52.10 -51.00
C VAL A 151 25.72 -51.62 -51.78
N LEU A 152 25.71 -51.76 -53.11
CA LEU A 152 26.78 -51.22 -53.96
C LEU A 152 26.78 -49.69 -53.92
N ASN A 153 25.61 -49.08 -54.07
CA ASN A 153 25.49 -47.63 -54.20
C ASN A 153 25.63 -46.91 -52.84
N GLU A 154 25.15 -47.53 -51.75
CA GLU A 154 25.42 -47.09 -50.37
C GLU A 154 26.90 -47.24 -50.00
N LEU A 155 27.61 -48.28 -50.48
CA LEU A 155 29.06 -48.41 -50.28
C LEU A 155 29.85 -47.36 -51.07
N ILE A 156 29.46 -47.05 -52.32
CA ILE A 156 30.05 -45.95 -53.09
C ILE A 156 29.86 -44.63 -52.33
N HIS A 157 28.62 -44.32 -51.89
CA HIS A 157 28.31 -43.10 -51.14
C HIS A 157 29.07 -43.02 -49.80
N ALA A 158 29.24 -44.13 -49.09
CA ALA A 158 29.98 -44.17 -47.83
C ALA A 158 31.51 -43.97 -47.97
N LEU A 159 32.04 -44.14 -49.19
CA LEU A 159 33.47 -43.89 -49.51
C LEU A 159 33.68 -42.51 -50.16
N GLU A 160 32.72 -42.09 -51.00
CA GLU A 160 32.69 -40.85 -51.77
C GLU A 160 31.24 -40.29 -51.87
N PRO A 161 30.77 -39.50 -50.88
CA PRO A 161 29.39 -38.99 -50.88
C PRO A 161 29.04 -38.16 -52.12
N ASP A 162 30.00 -37.38 -52.63
CA ASP A 162 29.83 -36.52 -53.81
C ASP A 162 29.76 -37.30 -55.15
N PHE A 163 30.11 -38.59 -55.14
CA PHE A 163 30.19 -39.37 -56.37
C PHE A 163 28.84 -39.98 -56.79
N ILE A 164 27.91 -40.19 -55.85
CA ILE A 164 26.60 -40.77 -56.11
C ILE A 164 25.54 -40.15 -55.19
N ASP A 165 24.45 -39.66 -55.80
CA ASP A 165 23.25 -39.29 -55.07
C ASP A 165 22.39 -40.56 -54.85
N LEU A 166 22.07 -40.85 -53.60
CA LEU A 166 21.23 -41.99 -53.24
C LEU A 166 19.77 -41.80 -53.69
N ALA A 167 19.28 -40.56 -53.85
CA ALA A 167 17.97 -40.29 -54.41
C ALA A 167 17.93 -40.56 -55.93
N ASP A 168 18.95 -40.09 -56.68
CA ASP A 168 19.08 -40.42 -58.10
C ASP A 168 19.29 -41.94 -58.32
N SER A 169 20.08 -42.61 -57.47
CA SER A 169 20.23 -44.07 -57.44
C SER A 169 18.88 -44.79 -57.21
N ALA A 170 18.06 -44.32 -56.26
CA ALA A 170 16.76 -44.91 -55.99
C ALA A 170 15.81 -44.81 -57.21
N SER A 171 15.95 -43.76 -58.03
CA SER A 171 15.15 -43.58 -59.25
C SER A 171 15.40 -44.61 -60.36
N LYS A 172 16.55 -45.33 -60.35
CA LYS A 172 16.98 -46.25 -61.43
C LYS A 172 16.34 -47.64 -61.37
N GLY A 173 15.12 -47.77 -60.84
CA GLY A 173 14.51 -49.07 -60.54
C GLY A 173 15.37 -49.89 -59.56
N GLU A 174 15.16 -51.20 -59.50
CA GLU A 174 15.93 -52.15 -58.67
C GLU A 174 16.63 -53.19 -59.53
N GLY A 175 17.76 -53.71 -59.04
CA GLY A 175 18.50 -54.78 -59.73
C GLY A 175 19.46 -54.25 -60.79
N GLU A 176 19.36 -54.78 -62.01
CA GLU A 176 20.36 -54.60 -63.09
C GLU A 176 20.65 -53.13 -63.40
N GLU A 177 19.61 -52.27 -63.51
CA GLU A 177 19.78 -50.84 -63.81
C GLU A 177 20.46 -50.07 -62.66
N ARG A 178 20.05 -50.31 -61.40
CA ARG A 178 20.66 -49.69 -60.20
C ARG A 178 22.11 -50.16 -59.99
N ILE A 179 22.39 -51.44 -60.26
CA ILE A 179 23.76 -51.99 -60.24
C ILE A 179 24.60 -51.37 -61.36
N GLN A 180 24.11 -51.33 -62.60
CA GLN A 180 24.87 -50.79 -63.75
C GLN A 180 25.24 -49.31 -63.55
N TYR A 181 24.36 -48.53 -62.93
CA TYR A 181 24.64 -47.15 -62.50
C TYR A 181 25.80 -47.10 -61.48
N GLY A 182 25.78 -47.95 -60.46
CA GLY A 182 26.86 -48.09 -59.48
C GLY A 182 28.19 -48.53 -60.11
N LEU A 183 28.16 -49.54 -60.98
CA LEU A 183 29.33 -50.02 -61.73
C LEU A 183 29.95 -48.90 -62.58
N SER A 184 29.14 -48.10 -63.30
CA SER A 184 29.67 -46.98 -64.09
C SER A 184 30.30 -45.89 -63.22
N ILE A 185 29.71 -45.56 -62.06
CA ILE A 185 30.29 -44.55 -61.16
C ILE A 185 31.61 -45.05 -60.54
N ALA A 186 31.69 -46.33 -60.18
CA ALA A 186 32.91 -46.95 -59.69
C ALA A 186 34.02 -46.98 -60.77
N GLU A 187 33.68 -47.26 -62.02
CA GLU A 187 34.65 -47.30 -63.13
C GLU A 187 35.09 -45.88 -63.56
N ASP A 188 34.15 -44.96 -63.80
CA ASP A 188 34.43 -43.60 -64.30
C ASP A 188 35.02 -42.65 -63.24
N LYS A 189 34.60 -42.74 -61.96
CA LYS A 189 35.03 -41.81 -60.90
C LYS A 189 36.02 -42.41 -59.90
N MET A 190 35.95 -43.71 -59.62
CA MET A 190 36.80 -44.38 -58.62
C MET A 190 37.95 -45.18 -59.23
N GLU A 191 38.07 -45.24 -60.57
CA GLU A 191 39.05 -46.07 -61.29
C GLU A 191 38.93 -47.58 -60.96
N ILE A 192 37.76 -48.04 -60.49
CA ILE A 192 37.49 -49.44 -60.08
C ILE A 192 36.94 -50.22 -61.28
N PRO A 193 37.69 -51.17 -61.87
CA PRO A 193 37.28 -51.84 -63.11
C PRO A 193 36.08 -52.77 -62.88
N ALA A 194 35.10 -52.72 -63.76
CA ALA A 194 33.87 -53.51 -63.71
C ALA A 194 34.14 -55.01 -64.01
N ILE A 195 34.76 -55.73 -63.07
CA ILE A 195 35.13 -57.14 -63.27
C ILE A 195 33.93 -58.10 -63.23
N ILE A 196 32.83 -57.73 -62.57
CA ILE A 196 31.53 -58.42 -62.67
C ILE A 196 30.67 -57.75 -63.76
N ALA A 197 29.54 -58.35 -64.14
CA ALA A 197 28.55 -57.74 -65.03
C ALA A 197 27.28 -57.42 -64.25
N ALA A 198 26.48 -56.44 -64.67
CA ALA A 198 25.29 -56.03 -63.93
C ALA A 198 24.26 -57.16 -63.86
N GLU A 199 24.03 -57.83 -65.00
CA GLU A 199 23.10 -58.97 -65.13
C GLU A 199 23.52 -60.17 -64.25
N ASP A 200 24.82 -60.36 -64.05
CA ASP A 200 25.39 -61.43 -63.21
C ASP A 200 25.30 -61.11 -61.71
N MET A 201 25.33 -59.82 -61.34
CA MET A 201 25.23 -59.37 -59.95
C MET A 201 23.77 -59.17 -59.50
N ALA A 202 22.87 -58.89 -60.45
CA ALA A 202 21.42 -58.75 -60.25
C ALA A 202 20.66 -60.10 -60.13
N LEU A 203 21.36 -61.24 -60.21
CA LEU A 203 20.75 -62.57 -60.05
C LEU A 203 20.08 -62.70 -58.66
N PRO A 204 19.04 -63.54 -58.50
CA PRO A 204 18.42 -63.78 -57.19
C PRO A 204 19.38 -64.33 -56.13
N GLU A 205 20.36 -65.13 -56.57
CA GLU A 205 21.49 -65.63 -55.77
C GLU A 205 22.78 -65.42 -56.60
N PRO A 206 23.41 -64.23 -56.58
CA PRO A 206 24.64 -63.99 -57.31
C PRO A 206 25.82 -64.69 -56.61
N ASP A 207 26.84 -65.02 -57.39
CA ASP A 207 27.98 -65.81 -56.91
C ASP A 207 28.86 -65.03 -55.91
N GLU A 208 28.96 -65.54 -54.68
CA GLU A 208 29.69 -64.88 -53.60
C GLU A 208 31.16 -64.64 -53.93
N LEU A 209 31.81 -65.54 -54.68
CA LEU A 209 33.24 -65.42 -54.97
C LEU A 209 33.49 -64.27 -55.98
N SER A 210 32.59 -64.12 -56.95
CA SER A 210 32.58 -63.07 -57.95
C SER A 210 32.28 -61.70 -57.32
N VAL A 211 31.28 -61.62 -56.45
CA VAL A 211 30.97 -60.39 -55.70
C VAL A 211 32.10 -60.03 -54.73
N MET A 212 32.64 -60.98 -53.97
CA MET A 212 33.81 -60.74 -53.09
C MET A 212 35.03 -60.22 -53.85
N ALA A 213 35.31 -60.77 -55.04
CA ALA A 213 36.40 -60.30 -55.89
C ALA A 213 36.20 -58.83 -56.29
N TYR A 214 34.99 -58.44 -56.69
CA TYR A 214 34.68 -57.05 -57.04
C TYR A 214 34.72 -56.11 -55.83
N VAL A 215 34.00 -56.45 -54.74
CA VAL A 215 33.93 -55.64 -53.51
C VAL A 215 35.31 -55.39 -52.91
N SER A 216 36.25 -56.34 -53.05
CA SER A 216 37.62 -56.16 -52.55
C SER A 216 38.43 -55.06 -53.26
N TYR A 217 38.01 -54.59 -54.45
CA TYR A 217 38.60 -53.38 -55.05
C TYR A 217 38.24 -52.11 -54.27
N PHE A 218 37.02 -51.99 -53.70
CA PHE A 218 36.64 -50.82 -52.89
C PHE A 218 37.45 -50.74 -51.58
N ARG A 219 37.79 -51.88 -50.97
CA ARG A 219 38.71 -51.96 -49.82
C ARG A 219 40.11 -51.48 -50.19
N HIS A 220 40.56 -51.73 -51.42
CA HIS A 220 41.83 -51.21 -51.93
C HIS A 220 41.77 -49.73 -52.30
N TYR A 221 40.65 -49.25 -52.85
CA TYR A 221 40.42 -47.84 -53.13
C TYR A 221 40.51 -47.00 -51.86
N GLU A 222 39.80 -47.38 -50.79
CA GLU A 222 39.92 -46.72 -49.47
C GLU A 222 41.36 -46.72 -48.97
N ALA A 223 42.02 -47.89 -48.99
CA ALA A 223 43.40 -48.03 -48.51
C ALA A 223 44.45 -47.30 -49.37
N GLU A 224 44.13 -46.86 -50.58
CA GLU A 224 45.00 -46.04 -51.43
C GLU A 224 44.64 -44.54 -51.31
N LYS A 225 43.35 -44.19 -51.20
CA LYS A 225 42.87 -42.84 -50.86
C LYS A 225 43.49 -42.36 -49.54
N GLU A 226 43.48 -43.20 -48.51
CA GLU A 226 44.05 -42.91 -47.19
C GLU A 226 45.58 -42.72 -47.20
N LYS A 227 46.29 -43.19 -48.23
CA LYS A 227 47.72 -42.91 -48.47
C LYS A 227 47.97 -41.67 -49.33
N ARG A 228 47.01 -41.30 -50.18
CA ARG A 228 47.04 -40.09 -51.02
C ARG A 228 46.68 -38.85 -50.18
N LEU A 229 45.83 -39.01 -49.18
CA LEU A 229 45.54 -38.00 -48.15
C LEU A 229 46.83 -37.68 -47.37
N GLY A 230 47.20 -36.40 -47.29
CA GLY A 230 48.43 -36.00 -46.60
C GLY A 230 48.33 -36.20 -45.09
N GLU A 231 49.44 -36.51 -44.40
CA GLU A 231 49.45 -36.72 -42.95
C GLU A 231 48.77 -35.57 -42.18
N ALA A 232 48.99 -34.32 -42.61
CA ALA A 232 48.38 -33.13 -42.01
C ALA A 232 46.85 -33.07 -42.16
N GLU A 233 46.30 -33.50 -43.30
CA GLU A 233 44.86 -33.53 -43.58
C GLU A 233 44.18 -34.67 -42.82
N ARG A 234 44.84 -35.84 -42.76
CA ARG A 234 44.44 -37.01 -41.96
C ARG A 234 44.37 -36.65 -40.47
N LEU A 235 45.38 -35.93 -39.97
CA LEU A 235 45.46 -35.47 -38.57
C LEU A 235 44.48 -34.33 -38.28
N ALA A 236 44.21 -33.45 -39.25
CA ALA A 236 43.15 -32.44 -39.14
C ALA A 236 41.76 -33.09 -39.01
N ARG A 237 41.42 -34.05 -39.87
CA ARG A 237 40.14 -34.79 -39.83
C ARG A 237 39.98 -35.60 -38.54
N GLU A 238 41.03 -36.23 -38.03
CA GLU A 238 40.96 -36.90 -36.71
C GLU A 238 40.81 -35.87 -35.58
N ALA A 239 41.53 -34.74 -35.61
CA ALA A 239 41.39 -33.68 -34.61
C ALA A 239 39.99 -33.04 -34.61
N GLU A 240 39.34 -32.94 -35.76
CA GLU A 240 37.97 -32.46 -35.92
C GLU A 240 36.96 -33.47 -35.34
N LEU A 241 37.06 -34.76 -35.71
CA LEU A 241 36.26 -35.85 -35.12
C LEU A 241 36.43 -35.99 -33.60
N MET A 242 37.60 -35.61 -33.06
CA MET A 242 37.86 -35.57 -31.61
C MET A 242 37.28 -34.33 -30.91
N ARG A 243 36.79 -33.34 -31.67
CA ARG A 243 36.14 -32.11 -31.18
C ARG A 243 34.63 -32.08 -31.42
N THR A 244 34.11 -32.82 -32.40
CA THR A 244 32.66 -32.96 -32.64
C THR A 244 31.98 -33.81 -31.56
N PRO A 245 30.89 -33.35 -30.93
CA PRO A 245 30.09 -34.15 -30.00
C PRO A 245 29.44 -35.39 -30.65
N ASP A 246 29.44 -36.51 -29.93
CA ASP A 246 28.62 -37.70 -30.22
C ASP A 246 27.49 -37.77 -29.17
N PRO A 247 26.22 -37.50 -29.55
CA PRO A 247 25.06 -37.53 -28.65
C PRO A 247 24.86 -38.87 -27.92
N SER A 248 25.39 -39.98 -28.46
CA SER A 248 25.32 -41.30 -27.82
C SER A 248 26.35 -41.48 -26.68
N LYS A 249 27.37 -40.61 -26.62
CA LYS A 249 28.46 -40.62 -25.63
C LYS A 249 28.34 -39.47 -24.63
N CYS A 250 27.74 -38.35 -25.05
CA CYS A 250 27.49 -37.19 -24.20
C CYS A 250 26.63 -37.57 -23.00
N VAL A 251 26.87 -36.90 -21.87
CA VAL A 251 26.28 -37.21 -20.56
C VAL A 251 25.68 -35.92 -20.00
N MET A 252 24.54 -36.01 -19.32
CA MET A 252 24.01 -34.92 -18.51
C MET A 252 23.82 -35.36 -17.06
N SER A 253 24.25 -34.55 -16.11
CA SER A 253 24.25 -34.91 -14.69
C SER A 253 24.16 -33.70 -13.77
N GLY A 254 23.28 -33.76 -12.77
CA GLY A 254 23.13 -32.74 -11.74
C GLY A 254 22.07 -33.10 -10.71
N PRO A 255 21.83 -32.23 -9.71
CA PRO A 255 20.64 -32.31 -8.86
C PRO A 255 19.34 -32.12 -9.66
N GLY A 256 19.30 -31.14 -10.57
CA GLY A 256 18.13 -30.76 -11.38
C GLY A 256 17.65 -31.79 -12.40
N LEU A 257 18.26 -32.97 -12.46
CA LEU A 257 17.81 -34.12 -13.27
C LEU A 257 17.20 -35.25 -12.41
N LYS A 258 16.89 -35.00 -11.14
CA LYS A 258 16.40 -36.02 -10.19
C LYS A 258 15.10 -35.60 -9.50
N THR A 259 15.19 -34.59 -8.65
CA THR A 259 14.07 -33.97 -7.95
C THR A 259 14.39 -32.49 -7.74
N GLY A 260 13.36 -31.66 -7.69
CA GLY A 260 13.48 -30.21 -7.50
C GLY A 260 12.30 -29.64 -6.73
N GLU A 261 12.25 -28.33 -6.61
CA GLU A 261 11.22 -27.61 -5.87
C GLU A 261 10.77 -26.37 -6.67
N VAL A 262 9.47 -26.05 -6.61
CA VAL A 262 8.91 -24.85 -7.24
C VAL A 262 9.64 -23.57 -6.77
N LEU A 263 9.94 -22.67 -7.71
CA LEU A 263 10.66 -21.41 -7.49
C LEU A 263 12.07 -21.57 -6.90
N VAL A 264 12.67 -22.76 -6.98
CA VAL A 264 14.09 -23.01 -6.66
C VAL A 264 14.83 -23.36 -7.96
N PRO A 265 15.95 -22.68 -8.31
CA PRO A 265 16.74 -23.03 -9.48
C PRO A 265 17.22 -24.49 -9.48
N GLN A 266 17.10 -25.14 -10.63
CA GLN A 266 17.46 -26.54 -10.85
C GLN A 266 18.63 -26.61 -11.82
N GLU A 267 19.80 -27.00 -11.31
CA GLU A 267 21.06 -27.00 -12.05
C GLU A 267 21.44 -28.42 -12.52
N PHE A 268 21.98 -28.52 -13.74
CA PHE A 268 22.68 -29.72 -14.21
C PHE A 268 23.73 -29.41 -15.27
N THR A 269 24.80 -30.20 -15.34
CA THR A 269 25.87 -30.01 -16.31
C THR A 269 25.77 -31.04 -17.43
N VAL A 270 25.92 -30.59 -18.68
CA VAL A 270 26.11 -31.45 -19.87
C VAL A 270 27.60 -31.52 -20.18
N THR A 271 28.13 -32.74 -20.39
CA THR A 271 29.53 -32.96 -20.80
C THR A 271 29.58 -33.37 -22.27
N ALA A 272 30.20 -32.52 -23.11
CA ALA A 272 30.48 -32.83 -24.50
C ALA A 272 31.53 -33.96 -24.59
N LYS A 273 31.19 -35.03 -25.31
CA LYS A 273 32.07 -36.18 -25.54
C LYS A 273 32.09 -36.56 -27.00
N ASN A 274 33.27 -36.83 -27.53
CA ASN A 274 33.45 -37.28 -28.91
C ASN A 274 33.13 -38.77 -29.08
N CYS A 275 33.24 -39.28 -30.31
CA CYS A 275 32.92 -40.66 -30.67
C CYS A 275 33.72 -41.75 -29.91
N LYS A 276 34.91 -41.43 -29.39
CA LYS A 276 35.71 -42.33 -28.54
C LYS A 276 35.22 -42.37 -27.09
N GLY A 277 34.41 -41.40 -26.67
CA GLY A 277 33.87 -41.25 -25.31
C GLY A 277 34.70 -40.35 -24.39
N ASP A 278 35.79 -39.78 -24.92
CA ASP A 278 36.61 -38.79 -24.27
C ASP A 278 35.88 -37.44 -24.20
N GLN A 279 36.13 -36.66 -23.15
CA GLN A 279 35.61 -35.29 -23.05
C GLN A 279 36.31 -34.38 -24.08
N ILE A 280 35.52 -33.58 -24.79
CA ILE A 280 36.01 -32.53 -25.67
C ILE A 280 36.49 -31.39 -24.76
N THR A 281 37.75 -30.96 -24.86
CA THR A 281 38.36 -29.99 -23.93
C THR A 281 38.25 -28.54 -24.39
N GLN A 282 37.25 -28.24 -25.22
CA GLN A 282 36.99 -26.91 -25.77
C GLN A 282 35.48 -26.63 -25.76
N GLY A 283 35.13 -25.39 -25.42
CA GLY A 283 33.78 -24.85 -25.54
C GLY A 283 33.34 -24.60 -26.99
N GLY A 284 32.20 -23.94 -27.17
CA GLY A 284 31.64 -23.52 -28.46
C GLY A 284 30.53 -24.40 -29.02
N VAL A 285 29.99 -25.36 -28.26
CA VAL A 285 28.84 -26.19 -28.66
C VAL A 285 27.54 -25.55 -28.16
N THR A 286 26.59 -25.33 -29.08
CA THR A 286 25.20 -24.99 -28.73
C THR A 286 24.39 -26.28 -28.56
N TRP A 287 23.61 -26.39 -27.48
CA TRP A 287 22.70 -27.52 -27.26
C TRP A 287 21.24 -27.12 -27.50
N ASN A 288 20.47 -27.98 -28.14
CA ASN A 288 19.02 -27.84 -28.22
C ASN A 288 18.44 -28.41 -26.92
N ALA A 289 18.30 -27.56 -25.90
CA ALA A 289 17.80 -27.93 -24.59
C ALA A 289 16.45 -27.25 -24.32
N HIS A 290 15.46 -28.04 -23.89
CA HIS A 290 14.09 -27.61 -23.64
C HIS A 290 13.59 -28.24 -22.34
N VAL A 291 12.79 -27.51 -21.55
CA VAL A 291 12.15 -28.04 -20.34
C VAL A 291 10.66 -27.82 -20.44
N PHE A 292 9.88 -28.89 -20.30
CA PHE A 292 8.43 -28.81 -20.28
C PHE A 292 7.88 -29.08 -18.89
N ASP A 293 6.85 -28.32 -18.51
CA ASP A 293 6.07 -28.53 -17.29
C ASP A 293 5.06 -29.70 -17.45
N PRO A 294 4.26 -30.03 -16.41
CA PRO A 294 3.29 -31.13 -16.49
C PRO A 294 2.08 -30.88 -17.40
N GLU A 295 1.84 -29.63 -17.83
CA GLU A 295 0.76 -29.23 -18.72
C GLU A 295 1.23 -29.17 -20.19
N GLY A 296 2.54 -29.05 -20.41
CA GLY A 296 3.20 -28.99 -21.71
C GLY A 296 3.76 -27.61 -22.06
N ASN A 297 3.74 -26.65 -21.14
CA ASN A 297 4.33 -25.33 -21.34
C ASN A 297 5.86 -25.41 -21.28
N GLU A 298 6.56 -24.61 -22.09
CA GLU A 298 8.02 -24.55 -22.10
C GLU A 298 8.54 -23.57 -21.03
N ILE A 299 9.47 -24.04 -20.20
CA ILE A 299 10.17 -23.28 -19.16
C ILE A 299 11.53 -22.85 -19.73
N PRO A 300 11.88 -21.55 -19.66
CA PRO A 300 13.20 -21.07 -20.07
C PRO A 300 14.34 -21.78 -19.32
N ILE A 301 15.37 -22.17 -20.07
CA ILE A 301 16.60 -22.76 -19.57
C ILE A 301 17.81 -21.91 -19.98
N GLU A 302 18.59 -21.48 -19.00
CA GLU A 302 19.86 -20.79 -19.21
C GLU A 302 20.95 -21.82 -19.50
N GLN A 303 21.83 -21.53 -20.47
CA GLN A 303 22.98 -22.36 -20.81
C GLN A 303 24.28 -21.57 -20.66
N LYS A 304 25.28 -22.14 -19.99
CA LYS A 304 26.58 -21.52 -19.74
C LYS A 304 27.72 -22.48 -20.11
N ASP A 305 28.42 -22.16 -21.19
CA ASP A 305 29.65 -22.84 -21.61
C ASP A 305 30.81 -22.48 -20.65
N ASN A 306 31.46 -23.50 -20.09
CA ASN A 306 32.63 -23.34 -19.20
C ASN A 306 33.97 -23.29 -19.96
N GLY A 307 33.96 -23.47 -21.29
CA GLY A 307 35.15 -23.46 -22.14
C GLY A 307 35.96 -24.76 -22.15
N ASP A 308 35.67 -25.69 -21.23
CA ASP A 308 36.31 -27.01 -21.09
C ASP A 308 35.48 -28.17 -21.68
N GLY A 309 34.40 -27.84 -22.39
CA GLY A 309 33.40 -28.77 -22.91
C GLY A 309 32.37 -29.27 -21.89
N THR A 310 32.33 -28.66 -20.70
CA THR A 310 31.16 -28.73 -19.82
C THR A 310 30.26 -27.50 -20.00
N TYR A 311 28.95 -27.73 -19.89
CA TYR A 311 27.91 -26.73 -20.10
C TYR A 311 26.94 -26.80 -18.94
N ASP A 312 26.91 -25.76 -18.10
CA ASP A 312 25.99 -25.68 -16.97
C ASP A 312 24.64 -25.18 -17.46
N MET A 313 23.58 -25.89 -17.08
CA MET A 313 22.20 -25.67 -17.50
C MET A 313 21.34 -25.40 -16.27
N THR A 314 20.59 -24.30 -16.27
CA THR A 314 19.79 -23.86 -15.13
C THR A 314 18.37 -23.49 -15.55
N TYR A 315 17.36 -24.05 -14.89
CA TYR A 315 15.95 -23.70 -15.11
C TYR A 315 15.21 -23.48 -13.78
N VAL A 316 14.11 -22.72 -13.80
CA VAL A 316 13.31 -22.42 -12.60
C VAL A 316 11.86 -22.89 -12.80
N PRO A 317 11.45 -24.04 -12.22
CA PRO A 317 10.10 -24.57 -12.39
C PRO A 317 9.06 -23.74 -11.62
N GLN A 318 7.94 -23.44 -12.27
CA GLN A 318 6.89 -22.57 -11.73
C GLN A 318 5.73 -23.34 -11.08
N VAL A 319 5.57 -24.63 -11.42
CA VAL A 319 4.46 -25.50 -10.98
C VAL A 319 4.99 -26.81 -10.41
N PRO A 320 4.27 -27.50 -9.51
CA PRO A 320 4.68 -28.81 -9.00
C PRO A 320 4.29 -29.93 -9.98
N GLY A 321 5.06 -31.03 -9.98
CA GLY A 321 4.76 -32.23 -10.76
C GLY A 321 5.89 -32.71 -11.67
N LYS A 322 5.57 -33.62 -12.59
CA LYS A 322 6.54 -34.27 -13.48
C LYS A 322 6.93 -33.37 -14.65
N HIS A 323 8.12 -32.80 -14.57
CA HIS A 323 8.72 -32.01 -15.64
C HIS A 323 9.52 -32.91 -16.59
N LYS A 324 9.65 -32.49 -17.85
CA LYS A 324 10.36 -33.23 -18.91
C LYS A 324 11.52 -32.37 -19.42
N VAL A 325 12.74 -32.75 -19.09
CA VAL A 325 13.98 -32.09 -19.57
C VAL A 325 14.47 -32.84 -20.81
N GLU A 326 14.54 -32.15 -21.94
CA GLU A 326 15.06 -32.67 -23.21
C GLU A 326 16.36 -31.96 -23.58
N VAL A 327 17.36 -32.73 -24.03
CA VAL A 327 18.64 -32.19 -24.53
C VAL A 327 19.05 -32.97 -25.77
N ALA A 328 19.39 -32.23 -26.84
CA ALA A 328 19.85 -32.76 -28.12
C ALA A 328 21.02 -31.94 -28.70
N TYR A 329 21.74 -32.55 -29.63
CA TYR A 329 22.73 -31.92 -30.49
C TYR A 329 22.54 -32.44 -31.91
N GLU A 330 22.47 -31.55 -32.91
CA GLU A 330 22.15 -31.87 -34.32
C GLU A 330 20.95 -32.84 -34.43
N ASP A 331 19.81 -32.44 -33.87
CA ASP A 331 18.52 -33.15 -33.83
C ASP A 331 18.52 -34.54 -33.18
N LYS A 332 19.64 -34.97 -32.59
CA LYS A 332 19.81 -36.25 -31.90
C LYS A 332 19.80 -36.03 -30.39
N GLN A 333 18.81 -36.61 -29.70
CA GLN A 333 18.73 -36.58 -28.24
C GLN A 333 19.90 -37.33 -27.57
N LEU A 334 20.34 -36.82 -26.42
CA LEU A 334 21.33 -37.49 -25.58
C LEU A 334 20.75 -38.79 -24.98
N LYS A 335 21.60 -39.76 -24.67
CA LYS A 335 21.19 -41.07 -24.11
C LYS A 335 20.32 -41.01 -22.84
N GLN A 336 20.35 -39.91 -22.09
CA GLN A 336 19.56 -39.68 -20.87
C GLN A 336 18.32 -38.80 -21.10
N SER A 337 18.14 -38.27 -22.31
CA SER A 337 17.01 -37.45 -22.72
C SER A 337 15.91 -38.32 -23.34
N PRO A 338 14.62 -38.03 -23.09
CA PRO A 338 14.11 -37.09 -22.10
C PRO A 338 14.29 -37.59 -20.65
N ALA A 339 14.73 -36.72 -19.76
CA ALA A 339 14.71 -36.97 -18.31
C ALA A 339 13.39 -36.49 -17.72
N ILE A 340 12.78 -37.31 -16.85
CA ILE A 340 11.59 -36.93 -16.10
C ILE A 340 12.00 -36.54 -14.68
N VAL A 341 11.77 -35.29 -14.31
CA VAL A 341 12.15 -34.72 -13.00
C VAL A 341 10.89 -34.49 -12.19
N MET A 342 10.84 -34.96 -10.95
CA MET A 342 9.74 -34.62 -10.05
C MET A 342 10.02 -33.27 -9.40
N ILE A 343 9.14 -32.31 -9.56
CA ILE A 343 9.19 -31.04 -8.83
C ILE A 343 8.17 -31.09 -7.69
N GLU A 344 8.64 -30.93 -6.45
CA GLU A 344 7.81 -30.84 -5.27
C GLU A 344 7.24 -29.42 -5.09
N PRO A 345 6.06 -29.25 -4.45
CA PRO A 345 5.54 -27.94 -4.10
C PRO A 345 6.55 -27.13 -3.27
N ALA A 346 6.55 -25.81 -3.46
CA ALA A 346 7.39 -24.90 -2.69
C ALA A 346 7.16 -25.05 -1.19
N GLN A 347 8.23 -24.95 -0.40
CA GLN A 347 8.18 -25.03 1.05
C GLN A 347 8.72 -23.73 1.67
N ALA A 348 8.01 -23.24 2.69
CA ALA A 348 8.47 -22.12 3.49
C ALA A 348 9.58 -22.61 4.43
N ASP A 349 10.75 -21.96 4.35
CA ASP A 349 11.90 -22.25 5.19
C ASP A 349 11.86 -21.38 6.46
N PRO A 350 11.92 -21.95 7.68
CA PRO A 350 11.89 -21.17 8.91
C PRO A 350 13.01 -20.12 9.02
N GLU A 351 14.22 -20.40 8.53
CA GLU A 351 15.36 -19.49 8.71
C GLU A 351 15.31 -18.25 7.80
N ASN A 352 14.59 -18.34 6.67
CA ASN A 352 14.35 -17.22 5.75
C ASN A 352 13.00 -16.53 5.94
N THR A 353 11.95 -17.29 6.30
CA THR A 353 10.60 -16.78 6.62
C THR A 353 10.66 -15.78 7.77
N TYR A 354 9.96 -14.66 7.65
CA TYR A 354 9.97 -13.57 8.63
C TYR A 354 8.57 -12.98 8.82
N ALA A 355 8.39 -12.19 9.88
CA ALA A 355 7.22 -11.36 10.09
C ALA A 355 7.57 -9.87 10.20
N ASP A 356 6.65 -9.00 9.77
CA ASP A 356 6.74 -7.55 9.89
C ASP A 356 5.37 -6.91 10.24
N GLY A 357 5.36 -5.58 10.45
CA GLY A 357 4.17 -4.80 10.80
C GLY A 357 4.07 -4.40 12.27
N GLU A 358 3.05 -3.59 12.59
CA GLU A 358 2.89 -2.92 13.89
C GLU A 358 2.89 -3.92 15.06
N GLY A 359 2.19 -5.04 14.91
CA GLY A 359 2.07 -6.08 15.93
C GLY A 359 3.36 -6.83 16.30
N VAL A 360 4.47 -6.65 15.57
CA VAL A 360 5.78 -7.27 15.88
C VAL A 360 6.92 -6.27 16.08
N GLU A 361 6.72 -4.98 15.79
CA GLU A 361 7.69 -3.91 16.04
C GLU A 361 7.27 -2.95 17.15
N LYS A 362 6.13 -2.28 16.98
CA LYS A 362 5.68 -1.14 17.77
C LYS A 362 4.21 -0.82 17.47
N CYS A 363 3.44 -0.51 18.50
CA CYS A 363 2.06 -0.03 18.36
C CYS A 363 1.64 0.81 19.57
N ASP A 364 0.45 1.39 19.52
CA ASP A 364 -0.16 2.10 20.65
C ASP A 364 -1.22 1.19 21.32
N ALA A 365 -1.20 1.14 22.65
CA ALA A 365 -2.19 0.42 23.45
C ALA A 365 -3.62 0.93 23.19
N GLY A 366 -4.60 0.01 23.21
CA GLY A 366 -6.01 0.33 23.06
C GLY A 366 -6.51 0.55 21.62
N LYS A 367 -5.64 0.58 20.61
CA LYS A 367 -6.03 0.69 19.18
C LYS A 367 -6.52 -0.64 18.57
N GLY A 368 -7.56 -1.23 19.14
CA GLY A 368 -8.21 -2.43 18.60
C GLY A 368 -7.24 -3.62 18.39
N PRO A 369 -7.48 -4.49 17.40
CA PRO A 369 -6.54 -5.53 17.03
C PRO A 369 -5.45 -4.99 16.09
N VAL A 370 -4.20 -4.92 16.58
CA VAL A 370 -3.03 -4.60 15.76
C VAL A 370 -2.64 -5.80 14.90
N LYS A 371 -2.02 -5.55 13.75
CA LYS A 371 -1.70 -6.58 12.75
C LYS A 371 -0.20 -6.75 12.53
N PHE A 372 0.18 -7.97 12.17
CA PHE A 372 1.49 -8.31 11.62
C PHE A 372 1.31 -9.31 10.47
N THR A 373 2.24 -9.34 9.54
CA THR A 373 2.21 -10.23 8.37
C THR A 373 3.41 -11.16 8.44
N ILE A 374 3.19 -12.48 8.36
CA ILE A 374 4.25 -13.47 8.16
C ILE A 374 4.40 -13.70 6.66
N HIS A 375 5.62 -13.57 6.14
CA HIS A 375 5.96 -13.75 4.73
C HIS A 375 6.68 -15.09 4.56
N CYS A 376 6.06 -16.06 3.88
CA CYS A 376 6.70 -17.34 3.57
C CYS A 376 7.83 -17.15 2.55
N VAL A 377 9.06 -17.45 2.96
CA VAL A 377 10.25 -17.38 2.11
C VAL A 377 10.91 -18.75 2.08
N ASN A 378 11.30 -19.23 0.90
CA ASN A 378 11.97 -20.50 0.73
C ASN A 378 13.47 -20.42 1.07
N LYS A 379 14.15 -21.57 1.03
CA LYS A 379 15.58 -21.74 1.35
C LYS A 379 16.56 -20.95 0.45
N VAL A 380 16.09 -20.33 -0.64
CA VAL A 380 16.91 -19.47 -1.53
C VAL A 380 16.56 -17.98 -1.42
N GLY A 381 15.72 -17.60 -0.45
CA GLY A 381 15.35 -16.20 -0.21
C GLY A 381 14.21 -15.68 -1.09
N THR A 382 13.54 -16.55 -1.86
CA THR A 382 12.40 -16.18 -2.71
C THR A 382 11.09 -16.32 -1.94
N ALA A 383 10.21 -15.32 -2.01
CA ALA A 383 8.86 -15.40 -1.47
C ALA A 383 8.06 -16.47 -2.24
N VAL A 384 7.31 -17.32 -1.52
CA VAL A 384 6.65 -18.50 -2.11
C VAL A 384 5.17 -18.58 -1.70
N PRO A 385 4.25 -18.88 -2.65
CA PRO A 385 2.80 -18.91 -2.40
C PRO A 385 2.38 -20.20 -1.69
N VAL A 386 2.93 -20.42 -0.49
CA VAL A 386 2.66 -21.58 0.35
C VAL A 386 1.38 -21.34 1.15
N THR A 387 0.37 -22.17 0.92
CA THR A 387 -0.93 -22.12 1.60
C THR A 387 -1.10 -23.34 2.51
N GLY A 388 -1.94 -23.23 3.54
CA GLY A 388 -2.14 -24.28 4.56
C GLY A 388 -0.94 -24.53 5.48
N ALA A 389 0.06 -23.65 5.51
CA ALA A 389 1.24 -23.76 6.38
C ALA A 389 0.85 -23.68 7.86
N LYS A 390 1.31 -24.66 8.64
CA LYS A 390 0.95 -24.76 10.07
C LYS A 390 1.93 -23.97 10.94
N PHE A 391 1.76 -22.67 10.93
CA PHE A 391 2.36 -21.79 11.93
C PHE A 391 1.74 -22.03 13.31
N LYS A 392 2.58 -21.93 14.34
CA LYS A 392 2.15 -21.84 15.74
C LYS A 392 2.67 -20.51 16.30
N VAL A 393 1.72 -19.63 16.61
CA VAL A 393 1.94 -18.33 17.25
C VAL A 393 1.65 -18.46 18.75
N ILE A 394 2.44 -17.78 19.58
CA ILE A 394 2.13 -17.51 21.00
C ILE A 394 2.53 -16.06 21.27
N ILE A 395 1.62 -15.25 21.78
CA ILE A 395 1.90 -13.87 22.17
C ILE A 395 1.84 -13.79 23.69
N ARG A 396 2.80 -13.11 24.32
CA ARG A 396 2.83 -12.92 25.78
C ARG A 396 3.07 -11.47 26.13
N SER A 397 2.30 -10.96 27.10
CA SER A 397 2.52 -9.63 27.66
C SER A 397 3.78 -9.58 28.51
N ASN A 398 4.18 -8.36 28.90
CA ASN A 398 5.29 -8.10 29.83
C ASN A 398 5.21 -8.95 31.11
N ASP A 399 4.01 -9.22 31.62
CA ASP A 399 3.78 -10.01 32.84
C ASP A 399 3.78 -11.54 32.60
N GLY A 400 4.01 -11.97 31.35
CA GLY A 400 4.06 -13.37 30.94
C GLY A 400 2.70 -14.01 30.61
N ASN A 401 1.60 -13.28 30.75
CA ASN A 401 0.25 -13.75 30.39
C ASN A 401 0.12 -13.92 28.87
N GLU A 402 -0.50 -15.01 28.42
CA GLU A 402 -0.70 -15.26 26.98
C GLU A 402 -1.89 -14.46 26.43
N ILE A 403 -1.67 -13.76 25.31
CA ILE A 403 -2.66 -12.87 24.69
C ILE A 403 -3.41 -13.63 23.57
N PRO A 404 -4.76 -13.58 23.55
CA PRO A 404 -5.56 -14.11 22.44
C PRO A 404 -5.20 -13.42 21.12
N HIS A 405 -5.11 -14.22 20.05
CA HIS A 405 -4.75 -13.77 18.72
C HIS A 405 -5.49 -14.59 17.66
N GLU A 406 -5.65 -13.99 16.48
CA GLU A 406 -6.15 -14.65 15.27
C GLU A 406 -5.01 -14.74 14.23
N LEU A 407 -5.06 -15.76 13.37
CA LEU A 407 -4.14 -15.94 12.25
C LEU A 407 -4.93 -16.36 11.01
N VAL A 408 -4.82 -15.58 9.94
CA VAL A 408 -5.53 -15.79 8.67
C VAL A 408 -4.52 -16.14 7.57
N ASP A 409 -4.79 -17.19 6.81
CA ASP A 409 -4.07 -17.53 5.58
C ASP A 409 -4.60 -16.64 4.44
N ASN A 410 -3.75 -15.80 3.86
CA ASN A 410 -4.15 -14.90 2.77
C ASN A 410 -4.21 -15.62 1.41
N ASN A 411 -3.77 -16.89 1.34
CA ASN A 411 -3.68 -17.75 0.15
C ASN A 411 -2.68 -17.29 -0.94
N ASP A 412 -1.82 -16.32 -0.63
CA ASP A 412 -0.79 -15.76 -1.53
C ASP A 412 0.66 -16.09 -1.07
N GLY A 413 0.82 -16.82 0.03
CA GLY A 413 2.10 -17.04 0.71
C GLY A 413 2.31 -16.16 1.95
N THR A 414 1.36 -15.30 2.29
CA THR A 414 1.40 -14.48 3.51
C THR A 414 0.31 -14.87 4.50
N TYR A 415 0.59 -14.65 5.79
CA TYR A 415 -0.34 -14.93 6.90
C TYR A 415 -0.54 -13.69 7.75
N THR A 416 -1.78 -13.20 7.85
CA THR A 416 -2.12 -12.04 8.68
C THR A 416 -2.38 -12.48 10.11
N GLY A 417 -1.49 -12.15 11.04
CA GLY A 417 -1.72 -12.28 12.47
C GLY A 417 -2.34 -11.01 13.05
N SER A 418 -3.24 -11.12 14.02
CA SER A 418 -3.76 -9.96 14.74
C SER A 418 -4.12 -10.24 16.20
N TYR A 419 -3.94 -9.24 17.07
CA TYR A 419 -4.20 -9.34 18.52
C TYR A 419 -4.38 -7.95 19.14
N VAL A 420 -4.94 -7.88 20.35
CA VAL A 420 -5.08 -6.60 21.09
C VAL A 420 -3.86 -6.41 22.01
N PRO A 421 -3.08 -5.33 21.86
CA PRO A 421 -1.80 -5.18 22.55
C PRO A 421 -1.92 -4.61 23.97
N VAL A 422 -0.99 -5.00 24.85
CA VAL A 422 -0.96 -4.62 26.28
C VAL A 422 0.23 -3.68 26.54
N PRO A 423 0.08 -2.56 27.29
CA PRO A 423 1.17 -1.62 27.53
C PRO A 423 2.46 -2.27 28.03
N GLY A 424 3.60 -1.93 27.40
CA GLY A 424 4.91 -2.50 27.73
C GLY A 424 5.61 -3.15 26.54
N ILE A 425 5.99 -4.42 26.68
CA ILE A 425 6.65 -5.20 25.63
C ILE A 425 5.90 -6.52 25.46
N ASP A 426 5.19 -6.65 24.33
CA ASP A 426 4.53 -7.89 23.95
C ASP A 426 5.52 -8.75 23.15
N THR A 427 5.79 -9.96 23.65
CA THR A 427 6.73 -10.91 23.05
C THR A 427 5.96 -11.89 22.17
N VAL A 428 6.17 -11.79 20.85
CA VAL A 428 5.49 -12.58 19.83
C VAL A 428 6.41 -13.73 19.38
N PHE A 429 6.07 -14.94 19.80
CA PHE A 429 6.73 -16.18 19.36
C PHE A 429 6.02 -16.71 18.11
N ILE A 430 6.75 -16.89 17.02
CA ILE A 430 6.25 -17.44 15.76
C ILE A 430 7.12 -18.64 15.37
N THR A 431 6.49 -19.80 15.24
CA THR A 431 7.18 -21.06 14.90
C THR A 431 6.55 -21.74 13.70
N LEU A 432 7.40 -22.28 12.83
CA LEU A 432 7.06 -23.04 11.62
C LEU A 432 7.78 -24.39 11.72
N LEU A 433 7.07 -25.51 11.52
CA LEU A 433 7.61 -26.87 11.71
C LEU A 433 8.21 -27.14 13.11
N ASN A 434 7.80 -26.36 14.13
CA ASN A 434 8.36 -26.27 15.49
C ASN A 434 9.74 -25.57 15.62
N GLN A 435 10.30 -25.04 14.54
CA GLN A 435 11.46 -24.15 14.56
C GLN A 435 10.98 -22.69 14.65
N GLY A 436 11.71 -21.82 15.37
CA GLY A 436 11.43 -20.38 15.37
C GLY A 436 11.77 -19.79 14.00
N ILE A 437 10.91 -18.89 13.49
CA ILE A 437 11.20 -18.22 12.22
C ILE A 437 12.34 -17.18 12.38
N LYS A 438 12.84 -16.61 11.28
CA LYS A 438 13.82 -15.51 11.31
C LYS A 438 13.37 -14.41 12.28
N GLY A 439 14.28 -13.91 13.12
CA GLY A 439 13.97 -12.86 14.10
C GLY A 439 13.18 -13.28 15.35
N ASN A 440 12.68 -14.52 15.43
CA ASN A 440 11.92 -15.01 16.59
C ASN A 440 12.80 -15.15 17.86
N PRO A 441 12.34 -14.70 19.05
CA PRO A 441 11.05 -14.06 19.32
C PRO A 441 11.05 -12.56 18.97
N TYR A 442 9.94 -12.11 18.39
CA TYR A 442 9.70 -10.70 18.12
C TYR A 442 9.30 -9.96 19.41
N GLN A 443 9.62 -8.66 19.48
CA GLN A 443 9.34 -7.81 20.65
C GLN A 443 8.62 -6.54 20.19
N CYS A 444 7.29 -6.56 20.23
CA CYS A 444 6.48 -5.39 19.95
C CYS A 444 6.56 -4.42 21.14
N LYS A 445 6.98 -3.18 20.89
CA LYS A 445 6.96 -2.12 21.90
C LYS A 445 5.59 -1.46 21.89
N VAL A 446 4.77 -1.79 22.89
CA VAL A 446 3.43 -1.25 23.05
C VAL A 446 3.51 0.03 23.87
N PHE A 447 3.49 1.17 23.18
CA PHE A 447 3.45 2.47 23.81
C PHE A 447 2.06 2.71 24.39
N GLN A 448 1.99 3.24 25.62
CA GLN A 448 0.77 3.88 26.11
C GLN A 448 0.52 5.11 25.20
N ASP A 449 -0.71 5.34 24.73
CA ASP A 449 -0.97 6.29 23.63
C ASP A 449 -0.31 7.66 23.89
N PRO A 450 0.50 8.20 22.94
CA PRO A 450 1.29 9.42 23.12
C PRO A 450 0.46 10.71 23.24
N SER A 451 -0.87 10.61 23.34
CA SER A 451 -1.78 11.68 23.74
C SER A 451 -2.46 11.49 25.11
N THR A 452 -2.29 10.34 25.76
CA THR A 452 -2.75 10.06 27.13
C THR A 452 -1.91 10.78 28.19
N ALA A 453 -2.57 11.34 29.19
CA ALA A 453 -1.94 11.98 30.34
C ALA A 453 -1.30 10.97 31.29
N CYS A 454 -0.15 11.30 31.87
CA CYS A 454 0.49 10.52 32.93
C CYS A 454 0.30 11.18 34.31
N ILE A 455 0.31 10.35 35.36
CA ILE A 455 0.10 10.79 36.76
C ILE A 455 1.25 11.72 37.22
N GLY A 456 2.50 11.36 36.87
CA GLY A 456 3.70 11.98 37.42
C GLY A 456 4.01 13.39 36.91
N GLU A 457 3.52 13.77 35.72
CA GLU A 457 3.80 15.08 35.09
C GLU A 457 2.56 15.96 34.85
N SER A 458 1.34 15.39 34.85
CA SER A 458 0.11 16.19 34.73
C SER A 458 -0.12 17.06 35.97
N TYR A 459 -0.59 18.29 35.78
CA TYR A 459 -0.72 19.27 36.86
C TYR A 459 -1.97 20.16 36.72
N ALA A 460 -2.49 20.67 37.84
CA ALA A 460 -3.53 21.69 37.88
C ALA A 460 -2.96 23.11 38.10
N PHE A 461 -3.63 24.13 37.56
CA PHE A 461 -3.26 25.54 37.68
C PHE A 461 -4.49 26.47 37.57
N GLY A 462 -4.35 27.70 38.06
CA GLY A 462 -5.36 28.76 38.10
C GLY A 462 -6.01 28.97 39.49
N PRO A 463 -6.87 29.99 39.64
CA PRO A 463 -7.31 30.52 40.94
C PRO A 463 -8.01 29.51 41.87
N GLY A 464 -8.66 28.49 41.31
CA GLY A 464 -9.30 27.41 42.08
C GLY A 464 -8.33 26.40 42.71
N VAL A 465 -7.02 26.49 42.47
CA VAL A 465 -5.98 25.72 43.19
C VAL A 465 -4.87 26.62 43.73
N GLU A 466 -4.63 27.78 43.12
CA GLU A 466 -3.67 28.79 43.56
C GLU A 466 -4.23 29.73 44.66
N GLY A 467 -5.55 29.80 44.82
CA GLY A 467 -6.23 30.63 45.81
C GLY A 467 -6.49 32.07 45.34
N GLY A 468 -6.82 32.94 46.29
CA GLY A 468 -7.09 34.36 46.02
C GLY A 468 -8.50 34.66 45.47
N VAL A 469 -9.37 33.64 45.42
CA VAL A 469 -10.79 33.78 45.06
C VAL A 469 -11.59 34.17 46.31
N THR A 470 -12.51 35.13 46.21
CA THR A 470 -13.47 35.42 47.29
C THR A 470 -14.65 34.45 47.23
N ILE A 471 -15.27 34.13 48.38
CA ILE A 471 -16.40 33.19 48.50
C ILE A 471 -17.59 33.46 47.55
N ASP A 472 -17.80 34.72 47.15
CA ASP A 472 -18.85 35.13 46.20
C ASP A 472 -18.48 34.92 44.72
N LYS A 473 -17.21 34.61 44.42
CA LYS A 473 -16.71 34.29 43.08
C LYS A 473 -16.60 32.75 42.98
N THR A 474 -16.95 32.19 41.83
CA THR A 474 -16.86 30.73 41.63
C THR A 474 -15.41 30.31 41.41
N PRO A 475 -14.81 29.45 42.26
CA PRO A 475 -13.45 28.95 42.03
C PRO A 475 -13.38 28.13 40.74
N VAL A 476 -12.41 28.46 39.88
CA VAL A 476 -12.17 27.80 38.60
C VAL A 476 -10.68 27.51 38.44
N PHE A 477 -10.35 26.33 37.94
CA PHE A 477 -8.98 25.93 37.61
C PHE A 477 -8.97 25.01 36.39
N ARG A 478 -7.78 24.74 35.88
CA ARG A 478 -7.56 23.89 34.70
C ARG A 478 -6.50 22.84 34.99
N ILE A 479 -6.74 21.62 34.55
CA ILE A 479 -5.74 20.55 34.53
C ILE A 479 -5.10 20.54 33.14
N GLN A 480 -3.77 20.41 33.09
CA GLN A 480 -3.01 20.13 31.87
C GLN A 480 -2.59 18.66 31.92
N GLY A 481 -3.07 17.86 30.96
CA GLY A 481 -2.54 16.53 30.69
C GLY A 481 -1.12 16.65 30.13
N VAL A 482 -0.20 15.84 30.65
CA VAL A 482 1.20 15.80 30.24
C VAL A 482 1.62 14.33 30.11
N THR A 483 2.30 13.97 29.02
CA THR A 483 2.78 12.61 28.73
C THR A 483 3.97 12.23 29.66
N PRO A 484 4.37 10.94 29.73
CA PRO A 484 5.54 10.52 30.50
C PRO A 484 6.85 11.25 30.14
N GLU A 485 6.99 11.77 28.93
CA GLU A 485 8.16 12.53 28.47
C GLU A 485 8.08 14.03 28.77
N GLY A 486 7.11 14.48 29.58
CA GLY A 486 6.92 15.90 29.94
C GLY A 486 6.31 16.76 28.81
N LYS A 487 5.75 16.15 27.76
CA LYS A 487 5.09 16.89 26.67
C LYS A 487 3.63 17.13 27.00
N LYS A 488 3.10 18.31 26.67
CA LYS A 488 1.67 18.62 26.87
C LYS A 488 0.82 17.79 25.90
N CYS A 489 -0.18 17.09 26.41
CA CYS A 489 -1.14 16.36 25.58
C CYS A 489 -1.85 17.32 24.62
N THR A 490 -2.16 16.84 23.41
CA THR A 490 -2.80 17.62 22.33
C THR A 490 -4.21 17.14 21.99
N LYS A 491 -4.66 16.03 22.59
CA LYS A 491 -6.04 15.51 22.57
C LYS A 491 -6.55 15.39 24.00
N GLY A 492 -7.85 15.20 24.17
CA GLY A 492 -8.44 14.80 25.44
C GLY A 492 -8.85 13.33 25.46
N GLY A 493 -9.61 12.94 26.48
CA GLY A 493 -10.08 11.56 26.71
C GLY A 493 -9.69 10.96 28.07
N ASP A 494 -8.79 11.60 28.81
CA ASP A 494 -8.31 11.11 30.11
C ASP A 494 -9.37 11.26 31.22
N GLU A 495 -9.56 10.23 32.04
CA GLU A 495 -10.48 10.25 33.18
C GLU A 495 -9.84 10.88 34.43
N PHE A 496 -10.05 12.19 34.60
CA PHE A 496 -9.72 12.90 35.84
C PHE A 496 -10.89 12.92 36.84
N LYS A 497 -10.59 12.70 38.12
CA LYS A 497 -11.51 12.82 39.26
C LYS A 497 -11.04 13.97 40.17
N VAL A 498 -11.94 14.83 40.62
CA VAL A 498 -11.62 15.92 41.55
C VAL A 498 -12.51 15.85 42.78
N GLU A 499 -11.88 15.73 43.94
CA GLU A 499 -12.51 15.83 45.26
C GLU A 499 -12.08 17.13 45.93
N ILE A 500 -13.04 17.86 46.50
CA ILE A 500 -12.79 19.08 47.25
C ILE A 500 -13.33 18.88 48.66
N THR A 501 -12.49 19.09 49.68
CA THR A 501 -12.90 19.16 51.09
C THR A 501 -12.88 20.62 51.52
N ASP A 502 -13.95 21.08 52.18
CA ASP A 502 -14.03 22.43 52.71
C ASP A 502 -13.44 22.56 54.13
N PRO A 503 -13.22 23.79 54.66
CA PRO A 503 -12.68 24.03 56.00
C PRO A 503 -13.46 23.36 57.16
N GLU A 504 -14.70 22.93 56.93
CA GLU A 504 -15.53 22.20 57.91
C GLU A 504 -15.39 20.67 57.78
N GLY A 505 -14.51 20.20 56.90
CA GLY A 505 -14.26 18.78 56.62
C GLY A 505 -15.24 18.16 55.62
N LYS A 506 -16.07 18.97 54.93
CA LYS A 506 -17.15 18.45 54.08
C LYS A 506 -16.67 18.26 52.64
N LYS A 507 -16.78 17.02 52.16
CA LYS A 507 -16.43 16.66 50.78
C LYS A 507 -17.52 17.03 49.75
N GLN A 508 -17.07 17.44 48.57
CA GLN A 508 -17.86 17.55 47.34
C GLN A 508 -17.01 17.11 46.13
N THR A 509 -17.62 16.52 45.11
CA THR A 509 -16.96 16.22 43.83
C THR A 509 -17.21 17.35 42.83
N ALA A 510 -16.20 17.70 42.02
CA ALA A 510 -16.37 18.65 40.91
C ALA A 510 -16.54 17.93 39.58
N LYS A 511 -17.39 18.48 38.71
CA LYS A 511 -17.47 18.02 37.32
C LYS A 511 -16.28 18.59 36.54
N VAL A 512 -15.44 17.67 36.05
CA VAL A 512 -14.41 17.95 35.05
C VAL A 512 -15.06 18.10 33.67
N VAL A 513 -14.54 19.01 32.84
CA VAL A 513 -14.97 19.21 31.45
C VAL A 513 -13.74 19.17 30.54
N ASP A 514 -13.60 18.09 29.77
CA ASP A 514 -12.59 17.98 28.73
C ASP A 514 -12.80 19.05 27.63
N ARG A 515 -11.70 19.57 27.08
CA ARG A 515 -11.67 20.47 25.92
C ARG A 515 -11.15 19.79 24.64
N HIS A 516 -10.91 18.49 24.70
CA HIS A 516 -10.39 17.63 23.63
C HIS A 516 -9.02 18.07 23.09
N ASN A 517 -8.26 18.83 23.89
CA ASN A 517 -6.96 19.42 23.52
C ASN A 517 -5.91 19.34 24.65
N GLY A 518 -6.00 18.29 25.49
CA GLY A 518 -5.12 18.02 26.62
C GLY A 518 -5.35 18.90 27.84
N LYS A 519 -6.47 19.64 27.87
CA LYS A 519 -6.83 20.54 28.97
C LYS A 519 -8.25 20.27 29.44
N TYR A 520 -8.42 20.31 30.75
CA TYR A 520 -9.67 19.98 31.42
C TYR A 520 -10.06 21.12 32.35
N ASP A 521 -11.23 21.70 32.14
CA ASP A 521 -11.75 22.81 32.96
C ASP A 521 -12.51 22.25 34.17
N VAL A 522 -12.22 22.79 35.35
CA VAL A 522 -12.83 22.37 36.62
C VAL A 522 -13.37 23.59 37.36
N LYS A 523 -14.55 23.43 37.97
CA LYS A 523 -15.18 24.44 38.83
C LYS A 523 -15.92 23.81 39.99
N TYR A 524 -15.80 24.40 41.16
CA TYR A 524 -16.51 23.99 42.38
C TYR A 524 -17.24 25.18 43.02
N LYS A 525 -17.92 24.94 44.15
CA LYS A 525 -18.58 26.01 44.91
C LYS A 525 -17.94 26.13 46.28
N ALA A 526 -17.41 27.30 46.61
CA ALA A 526 -17.18 27.66 48.00
C ALA A 526 -18.51 27.89 48.72
N LYS A 527 -18.52 27.71 50.04
CA LYS A 527 -19.68 27.91 50.93
C LYS A 527 -19.33 28.56 52.26
N VAL A 528 -18.06 28.48 52.65
CA VAL A 528 -17.45 29.12 53.81
C VAL A 528 -16.10 29.70 53.38
N PRO A 529 -15.59 30.76 54.03
CA PRO A 529 -14.22 31.23 53.81
C PRO A 529 -13.22 30.29 54.52
N GLY A 530 -11.98 30.25 54.04
CA GLY A 530 -10.90 29.44 54.61
C GLY A 530 -10.09 28.66 53.56
N ILE A 531 -9.21 27.79 54.03
CA ILE A 531 -8.36 26.93 53.19
C ILE A 531 -9.13 25.67 52.82
N TYR A 532 -9.28 25.43 51.53
CA TYR A 532 -9.89 24.22 50.97
C TYR A 532 -8.81 23.21 50.60
N ASP A 533 -9.10 21.90 50.71
CA ASP A 533 -8.26 20.84 50.16
C ASP A 533 -8.84 20.40 48.81
N VAL A 534 -8.10 20.62 47.71
CA VAL A 534 -8.49 20.24 46.34
C VAL A 534 -7.59 19.10 45.88
N GLN A 535 -8.12 17.88 45.92
CA GLN A 535 -7.45 16.68 45.47
C GLN A 535 -7.80 16.41 44.00
N VAL A 536 -6.77 16.27 43.15
CA VAL A 536 -6.91 15.99 41.72
C VAL A 536 -6.24 14.66 41.40
N LEU A 537 -7.06 13.68 41.00
CA LEU A 537 -6.63 12.33 40.68
C LEU A 537 -6.83 12.04 39.20
N LEU A 538 -5.93 11.24 38.64
CA LEU A 538 -6.03 10.65 37.31
C LEU A 538 -6.24 9.14 37.45
N LYS A 539 -7.16 8.58 36.65
CA LYS A 539 -7.35 7.12 36.53
C LYS A 539 -6.04 6.50 36.06
N ASN A 540 -5.55 5.47 36.76
CA ASN A 540 -4.25 4.89 36.47
C ASN A 540 -4.31 4.10 35.15
N PRO A 541 -3.59 4.50 34.08
CA PRO A 541 -3.62 3.79 32.81
C PRO A 541 -2.85 2.45 32.84
N GLU A 542 -2.17 2.14 33.95
CA GLU A 542 -1.60 0.81 34.26
C GLU A 542 -2.56 -0.07 35.10
N ASN A 543 -3.58 0.51 35.73
CA ASN A 543 -4.53 -0.20 36.62
C ASN A 543 -5.91 0.49 36.60
N PRO A 544 -6.84 0.09 35.70
CA PRO A 544 -8.09 0.81 35.47
C PRO A 544 -9.06 0.95 36.65
N GLU A 545 -8.89 0.17 37.72
CA GLU A 545 -9.69 0.27 38.96
C GLU A 545 -9.20 1.37 39.93
N GLU A 546 -8.00 1.93 39.68
CA GLU A 546 -7.28 2.79 40.61
C GLU A 546 -7.22 4.25 40.13
N PHE A 547 -7.35 5.20 41.05
CA PHE A 547 -7.11 6.63 40.82
C PHE A 547 -5.94 7.10 41.68
N LYS A 548 -5.01 7.86 41.08
CA LYS A 548 -3.79 8.35 41.75
C LYS A 548 -3.66 9.87 41.65
N ASP A 549 -3.15 10.48 42.72
CA ASP A 549 -2.86 11.91 42.80
C ASP A 549 -1.87 12.37 41.73
N ILE A 550 -2.21 13.45 41.04
CA ILE A 550 -1.33 14.07 40.02
C ILE A 550 -0.28 14.99 40.66
N LYS A 551 0.70 15.44 39.85
CA LYS A 551 1.80 16.31 40.29
C LYS A 551 1.30 17.59 40.98
N GLY A 552 1.44 17.62 42.31
CA GLY A 552 1.06 18.76 43.15
C GLY A 552 -0.30 18.65 43.84
N SER A 553 -1.06 17.57 43.62
CA SER A 553 -2.18 17.20 44.49
C SER A 553 -1.64 16.70 45.83
N VAL A 554 -2.22 17.03 46.99
CA VAL A 554 -3.39 17.90 47.23
C VAL A 554 -3.00 19.38 47.17
N TYR A 555 -3.86 20.20 46.54
CA TYR A 555 -3.71 21.66 46.51
C TYR A 555 -4.48 22.32 47.66
N HIS A 556 -3.97 23.42 48.21
CA HIS A 556 -4.55 24.10 49.39
C HIS A 556 -4.94 25.58 49.13
N PRO A 557 -5.90 25.88 48.21
CA PRO A 557 -6.32 27.26 47.93
C PRO A 557 -7.02 27.94 49.11
N GLU A 558 -6.57 29.15 49.45
CA GLU A 558 -7.30 30.06 50.35
C GLU A 558 -8.47 30.72 49.61
N ILE A 559 -9.69 30.48 50.07
CA ILE A 559 -10.90 31.21 49.69
C ILE A 559 -11.17 32.31 50.72
N LYS A 560 -11.17 33.56 50.28
CA LYS A 560 -11.24 34.74 51.16
C LYS A 560 -12.67 35.15 51.48
N ASP A 561 -12.82 35.87 52.60
CA ASP A 561 -14.02 36.67 52.90
C ASP A 561 -14.40 37.50 51.66
N GLY A 562 -15.68 37.49 51.33
CA GLY A 562 -16.26 38.22 50.21
C GLY A 562 -17.59 38.85 50.60
N VAL A 563 -18.46 39.08 49.63
CA VAL A 563 -19.74 39.77 49.84
C VAL A 563 -20.80 38.82 50.41
N ASP A 564 -21.43 39.18 51.53
CA ASP A 564 -22.64 38.52 52.03
C ASP A 564 -23.87 39.28 51.53
N ALA A 565 -24.61 38.66 50.61
CA ALA A 565 -25.84 39.20 50.05
C ALA A 565 -26.82 39.68 51.15
N LYS A 566 -26.94 38.96 52.28
CA LYS A 566 -27.90 39.31 53.35
C LYS A 566 -27.51 40.58 54.11
N LYS A 567 -26.23 40.96 54.08
CA LYS A 567 -25.69 42.16 54.75
C LYS A 567 -25.56 43.36 53.83
N CYS A 568 -25.59 43.16 52.52
CA CYS A 568 -25.61 44.25 51.54
C CYS A 568 -26.78 45.21 51.81
N VAL A 569 -26.50 46.50 51.67
CA VAL A 569 -27.46 47.59 51.89
C VAL A 569 -27.88 48.16 50.53
N VAL A 570 -29.08 48.71 50.44
CA VAL A 570 -29.58 49.40 49.24
C VAL A 570 -30.34 50.65 49.68
N ASP A 571 -30.01 51.77 49.05
CA ASP A 571 -30.53 53.11 49.31
C ASP A 571 -30.40 53.98 48.02
N GLY A 572 -30.97 55.18 48.02
CA GLY A 572 -31.05 56.07 46.86
C GLY A 572 -32.48 56.37 46.42
N GLU A 573 -32.70 57.48 45.72
CA GLU A 573 -34.04 58.04 45.52
C GLU A 573 -34.95 57.11 44.69
N GLY A 574 -34.41 56.39 43.70
CA GLY A 574 -35.13 55.39 42.91
C GLY A 574 -35.62 54.15 43.69
N ILE A 575 -35.26 53.98 44.97
CA ILE A 575 -35.81 52.94 45.86
C ILE A 575 -36.61 53.52 47.04
N GLU A 576 -36.64 54.84 47.20
CA GLU A 576 -37.40 55.54 48.26
C GLU A 576 -38.59 56.35 47.75
N ARG A 577 -38.46 57.01 46.58
CA ARG A 577 -39.48 57.88 45.95
C ARG A 577 -39.33 57.92 44.41
N PRO A 578 -39.64 56.82 43.72
CA PRO A 578 -39.55 56.82 42.26
C PRO A 578 -40.64 57.68 41.60
N ASN A 579 -40.29 58.40 40.53
CA ASN A 579 -41.20 59.20 39.70
C ASN A 579 -41.23 58.67 38.25
N ASP A 580 -42.21 59.10 37.47
CA ASP A 580 -42.44 58.61 36.10
C ASP A 580 -41.82 59.46 34.97
N GLN A 581 -41.15 60.57 35.30
CA GLN A 581 -40.54 61.50 34.33
C GLN A 581 -39.02 61.30 34.18
N GLU A 582 -38.32 60.91 35.25
CA GLU A 582 -36.86 60.92 35.33
C GLU A 582 -36.22 59.51 35.29
N ASP A 583 -34.88 59.44 35.20
CA ASP A 583 -34.15 58.20 35.36
C ASP A 583 -33.98 57.88 36.86
N ASN A 584 -34.58 56.78 37.29
CA ASN A 584 -34.66 56.41 38.70
C ASN A 584 -33.40 55.63 39.11
N VAL A 585 -32.60 56.19 40.00
CA VAL A 585 -31.29 55.64 40.41
C VAL A 585 -31.28 55.19 41.87
N PHE A 586 -30.74 54.00 42.14
CA PHE A 586 -30.42 53.54 43.49
C PHE A 586 -29.10 52.76 43.55
N THR A 587 -28.44 52.77 44.70
CA THR A 587 -27.12 52.18 44.93
C THR A 587 -27.20 50.93 45.79
N ILE A 588 -26.51 49.86 45.40
CA ILE A 588 -26.29 48.66 46.20
C ILE A 588 -24.88 48.73 46.81
N HIS A 589 -24.79 48.70 48.14
CA HIS A 589 -23.53 48.70 48.88
C HIS A 589 -23.13 47.27 49.27
N ALA A 590 -22.03 46.77 48.69
CA ALA A 590 -21.53 45.42 48.97
C ALA A 590 -20.88 45.34 50.36
N LYS A 591 -21.51 44.59 51.28
CA LYS A 591 -20.99 44.35 52.63
C LYS A 591 -20.43 42.94 52.78
N ASN A 592 -19.37 42.80 53.58
CA ASN A 592 -18.74 41.52 53.87
C ASN A 592 -19.49 40.72 54.96
N PHE A 593 -18.99 39.52 55.29
CA PHE A 593 -19.54 38.64 56.33
C PHE A 593 -19.49 39.23 57.75
N LYS A 594 -18.76 40.32 58.01
CA LYS A 594 -18.79 41.08 59.27
C LYS A 594 -19.84 42.19 59.23
N GLY A 595 -20.07 42.80 58.06
CA GLY A 595 -20.98 43.92 57.83
C GLY A 595 -20.25 45.21 57.41
N GLU A 596 -18.95 45.11 57.16
CA GLU A 596 -18.07 46.18 56.71
C GLU A 596 -18.14 46.27 55.17
N ASP A 597 -17.82 47.44 54.62
CA ASP A 597 -17.76 47.65 53.17
C ASP A 597 -16.66 46.83 52.50
N VAL A 598 -16.96 46.27 51.32
CA VAL A 598 -16.01 45.56 50.46
C VAL A 598 -15.43 46.55 49.45
N PRO A 599 -14.17 46.99 49.57
CA PRO A 599 -13.63 48.14 48.82
C PRO A 599 -13.21 47.78 47.38
N VAL A 600 -13.90 46.84 46.72
CA VAL A 600 -13.57 46.30 45.41
C VAL A 600 -14.82 45.89 44.62
N GLY A 601 -14.73 45.98 43.29
CA GLY A 601 -15.75 45.52 42.35
C GLY A 601 -15.68 44.04 41.93
N GLY A 602 -16.44 43.75 40.88
CA GLY A 602 -16.51 42.47 40.19
C GLY A 602 -17.47 41.47 40.80
N HIS A 603 -18.47 41.92 41.57
CA HIS A 603 -19.43 41.04 42.26
C HIS A 603 -20.70 40.84 41.40
N PRO A 604 -21.14 39.60 41.12
CA PRO A 604 -22.16 39.31 40.11
C PRO A 604 -23.60 39.54 40.63
N PHE A 605 -23.94 40.78 40.95
CA PHE A 605 -25.30 41.21 41.29
C PHE A 605 -26.24 41.09 40.08
N GLN A 606 -27.48 40.67 40.35
CA GLN A 606 -28.55 40.53 39.37
C GLN A 606 -29.78 41.29 39.86
N VAL A 607 -30.35 42.15 39.01
CA VAL A 607 -31.51 42.99 39.33
C VAL A 607 -32.61 42.74 38.30
N ILE A 608 -33.83 42.51 38.81
CA ILE A 608 -35.04 42.24 38.04
C ILE A 608 -36.11 43.20 38.55
N ILE A 609 -36.67 44.05 37.68
CA ILE A 609 -37.71 45.03 38.03
C ILE A 609 -38.97 44.72 37.24
N ASP A 610 -40.12 44.60 37.90
CA ASP A 610 -41.40 44.26 37.28
C ASP A 610 -42.51 45.27 37.56
N GLN A 611 -43.33 45.60 36.55
CA GLN A 611 -44.60 46.33 36.75
C GLN A 611 -45.67 45.39 37.31
N VAL A 612 -46.33 45.77 38.41
CA VAL A 612 -47.33 44.95 39.10
C VAL A 612 -48.73 45.29 38.60
N THR A 613 -49.23 44.50 37.65
CA THR A 613 -50.61 44.65 37.14
C THR A 613 -51.65 44.17 38.18
N GLU A 614 -52.85 44.79 38.18
CA GLU A 614 -53.92 44.47 39.14
C GLU A 614 -54.38 43.00 39.14
N SER A 615 -54.08 42.27 38.06
CA SER A 615 -54.28 40.83 37.86
C SER A 615 -53.91 39.97 39.08
N GLU A 616 -52.81 40.30 39.77
CA GLU A 616 -52.30 39.48 40.88
C GLU A 616 -53.10 39.62 42.20
N LYS A 617 -53.92 40.68 42.35
CA LYS A 617 -54.63 40.96 43.61
C LYS A 617 -55.69 39.91 44.00
N LYS A 618 -56.13 39.05 43.08
CA LYS A 618 -57.22 38.07 43.33
C LYS A 618 -56.81 36.76 44.01
N LYS A 619 -55.52 36.37 44.07
CA LYS A 619 -55.08 35.08 44.64
C LYS A 619 -54.65 35.10 46.12
N LYS A 620 -54.91 36.20 46.84
CA LYS A 620 -54.45 36.38 48.25
C LYS A 620 -55.53 36.85 49.23
N LYS A 621 -56.81 36.64 48.91
CA LYS A 621 -57.95 37.09 49.76
C LYS A 621 -58.95 35.99 50.16
N GLU A 622 -58.63 34.74 49.89
CA GLU A 622 -59.23 33.54 50.48
C GLU A 622 -58.05 32.69 50.98
N GLY A 623 -58.01 32.36 52.28
CA GLY A 623 -56.84 31.67 52.86
C GLY A 623 -56.63 31.82 54.37
N GLU A 624 -57.20 32.84 55.03
CA GLU A 624 -57.15 32.99 56.50
C GLU A 624 -58.56 33.15 57.11
N LYS A 625 -59.24 32.02 57.37
CA LYS A 625 -60.25 31.82 58.46
C LYS A 625 -60.94 30.44 58.42
N SER A 626 -60.23 29.38 58.83
CA SER A 626 -60.87 28.14 59.34
C SER A 626 -59.86 27.17 59.98
N SER A 627 -59.23 27.56 61.09
CA SER A 627 -58.50 26.63 61.95
C SER A 627 -59.39 26.16 63.12
N SER A 628 -59.92 24.94 63.06
CA SER A 628 -60.69 24.35 64.15
C SER A 628 -60.46 22.84 64.31
N SER A 629 -59.52 22.51 65.20
CA SER A 629 -59.45 21.31 66.06
C SER A 629 -59.50 19.89 65.47
N CYS A 630 -58.42 19.14 65.74
CA CYS A 630 -58.37 17.70 66.09
C CYS A 630 -58.71 16.64 65.01
N SER A 631 -58.13 15.43 65.02
CA SER A 631 -57.12 14.80 65.91
C SER A 631 -56.36 13.66 65.18
N SER A 632 -55.34 13.06 65.84
CA SER A 632 -54.94 11.62 65.84
C SER A 632 -55.01 10.77 64.54
N SER A 633 -54.05 9.90 64.20
CA SER A 633 -52.80 9.47 64.86
C SER A 633 -51.96 8.58 63.91
N GLU A 634 -50.68 8.32 64.29
CA GLU A 634 -49.85 7.12 63.99
C GLU A 634 -49.48 6.74 62.51
N GLU A 635 -48.21 6.35 62.33
CA GLU A 635 -47.62 5.20 61.57
C GLU A 635 -48.28 4.67 60.27
N GLU A 636 -47.58 4.24 59.20
CA GLU A 636 -46.19 4.39 58.68
C GLU A 636 -46.15 3.88 57.19
N GLU A 637 -45.00 3.96 56.50
CA GLU A 637 -44.62 3.28 55.21
C GLU A 637 -45.31 3.59 53.82
N ASP A 638 -44.42 3.82 52.82
CA ASP A 638 -44.30 3.27 51.45
C ASP A 638 -45.14 3.64 50.18
N ASP A 639 -44.46 3.38 49.04
CA ASP A 639 -44.81 3.33 47.59
C ASP A 639 -45.30 4.63 46.88
N ALA A 640 -44.72 5.10 45.75
CA ALA A 640 -44.58 4.52 44.38
C ALA A 640 -45.92 4.54 43.58
N GLU A 641 -46.02 4.71 42.26
CA GLU A 641 -45.15 5.16 41.15
C GLU A 641 -46.10 5.63 40.00
N ASP A 642 -45.59 5.99 38.80
CA ASP A 642 -46.34 6.02 37.50
C ASP A 642 -47.55 6.99 37.31
N GLU A 643 -48.05 7.26 36.09
CA GLU A 643 -47.48 7.62 34.74
C GLU A 643 -48.70 7.92 33.81
N GLU A 644 -48.54 7.91 32.48
CA GLU A 644 -49.60 7.64 31.47
C GLU A 644 -50.67 8.74 31.18
N LEU A 645 -51.17 8.95 29.94
CA LEU A 645 -50.79 8.43 28.60
C LEU A 645 -51.25 9.39 27.46
N PHE A 646 -50.78 9.11 26.22
CA PHE A 646 -51.50 8.90 24.93
C PHE A 646 -50.71 9.53 23.75
N ALA A 647 -50.52 8.95 22.54
CA ALA A 647 -50.59 7.60 21.90
C ALA A 647 -50.17 7.78 20.40
N PHE A 648 -49.83 6.83 19.51
CA PHE A 648 -49.62 5.35 19.40
C PHE A 648 -48.72 5.12 18.12
N LEU A 649 -47.97 4.04 17.87
CA LEU A 649 -48.29 2.63 17.49
C LEU A 649 -49.19 2.49 16.23
N ASN A 650 -49.05 1.52 15.29
CA ASN A 650 -48.06 0.48 14.91
C ASN A 650 -48.33 0.09 13.40
N ASP A 651 -47.69 -0.84 12.65
CA ASP A 651 -46.74 -1.96 12.86
C ASP A 651 -46.03 -2.37 11.52
N GLY A 652 -45.09 -3.35 11.49
CA GLY A 652 -44.77 -4.14 10.27
C GLY A 652 -43.32 -4.65 10.04
N GLU A 653 -43.14 -5.92 9.62
CA GLU A 653 -41.85 -6.65 9.49
C GLU A 653 -41.44 -7.08 8.05
N GLU A 654 -40.23 -7.69 7.96
CA GLU A 654 -39.68 -8.64 6.96
C GLU A 654 -39.08 -8.22 5.58
N ALA A 655 -37.74 -8.43 5.48
CA ALA A 655 -37.02 -9.34 4.56
C ALA A 655 -36.93 -9.16 3.01
N GLU A 656 -35.68 -8.91 2.57
CA GLU A 656 -34.92 -9.57 1.48
C GLU A 656 -35.14 -9.32 -0.04
N GLN A 657 -33.99 -9.36 -0.76
CA GLN A 657 -33.73 -9.56 -2.21
C GLN A 657 -34.22 -8.50 -3.25
N GLY A 658 -33.40 -8.21 -4.27
CA GLY A 658 -33.77 -7.30 -5.39
C GLY A 658 -32.61 -6.73 -6.23
N GLU A 659 -32.06 -7.53 -7.14
CA GLU A 659 -30.94 -7.25 -8.06
C GLU A 659 -30.94 -5.96 -8.93
N GLU A 660 -29.73 -5.41 -9.11
CA GLU A 660 -29.10 -4.88 -10.35
C GLU A 660 -29.52 -3.58 -11.10
N LYS A 661 -28.46 -3.00 -11.71
CA LYS A 661 -28.38 -2.14 -12.93
C LYS A 661 -29.00 -0.71 -12.86
N ALA A 662 -28.48 0.29 -13.61
CA ALA A 662 -27.17 0.54 -14.23
C ALA A 662 -27.13 1.96 -14.86
N LYS A 663 -25.93 2.43 -15.25
CA LYS A 663 -25.65 3.47 -16.28
C LYS A 663 -26.01 4.94 -15.92
N GLU A 664 -25.03 5.85 -15.94
CA GLU A 664 -24.72 6.85 -17.02
C GLU A 664 -25.48 8.18 -16.80
N GLU A 665 -24.92 9.40 -16.96
CA GLU A 665 -23.59 9.94 -17.33
C GLU A 665 -23.31 11.17 -16.39
N GLY A 666 -22.14 11.80 -16.28
CA GLY A 666 -20.82 11.58 -16.88
C GLY A 666 -20.05 12.92 -17.06
N ALA A 667 -18.73 12.92 -16.77
CA ALA A 667 -17.74 13.98 -17.10
C ALA A 667 -17.96 15.41 -16.50
N GLU A 668 -16.97 16.32 -16.40
CA GLU A 668 -15.58 16.35 -16.90
C GLU A 668 -14.54 16.68 -15.80
N GLU A 669 -13.30 16.25 -16.06
CA GLU A 669 -12.02 16.60 -15.42
C GLU A 669 -11.18 17.42 -16.45
N PRO A 670 -9.92 17.86 -16.22
CA PRO A 670 -9.17 18.19 -15.00
C PRO A 670 -8.39 19.54 -15.17
N LYS A 671 -7.21 19.65 -14.50
CA LYS A 671 -6.05 20.56 -14.67
C LYS A 671 -6.02 21.82 -13.79
N GLU A 672 -5.02 22.10 -12.93
CA GLU A 672 -3.59 21.71 -12.78
C GLU A 672 -2.56 22.63 -13.49
N GLU A 673 -1.40 22.75 -12.84
CA GLU A 673 -0.18 23.54 -13.18
C GLU A 673 -0.25 25.08 -13.15
N GLU A 674 0.85 25.82 -12.94
CA GLU A 674 1.91 25.73 -11.90
C GLU A 674 2.81 27.00 -11.99
N LYS A 675 3.74 27.20 -11.04
CA LYS A 675 4.93 28.10 -11.09
C LYS A 675 4.60 29.62 -11.01
N LYS A 676 5.43 30.51 -10.42
CA LYS A 676 6.79 30.36 -9.84
C LYS A 676 7.12 31.43 -8.77
N GLU A 677 8.32 31.27 -8.18
CA GLU A 677 9.08 32.13 -7.25
C GLU A 677 9.10 33.65 -7.62
N VAL A 678 9.47 34.62 -6.77
CA VAL A 678 10.55 34.71 -5.74
C VAL A 678 10.11 35.60 -4.54
N ALA A 679 10.80 35.50 -3.40
CA ALA A 679 10.52 36.23 -2.15
C ALA A 679 11.37 37.50 -1.95
N GLU A 680 10.96 38.39 -1.02
CA GLU A 680 11.88 39.21 -0.21
C GLU A 680 11.26 39.76 1.12
N GLU A 681 11.99 39.54 2.22
CA GLU A 681 12.07 40.20 3.56
C GLU A 681 10.83 40.67 4.40
N GLU A 682 11.14 41.17 5.61
CA GLU A 682 10.27 41.25 6.82
C GLU A 682 9.44 42.55 6.98
N PRO A 683 8.29 42.52 7.68
CA PRO A 683 7.59 43.72 8.14
C PRO A 683 7.89 44.07 9.61
N LYS A 684 7.81 45.37 9.96
CA LYS A 684 7.86 45.84 11.35
C LYS A 684 7.08 47.15 11.56
N LYS A 685 6.29 47.17 12.64
CA LYS A 685 5.77 48.34 13.40
C LYS A 685 4.61 49.20 12.87
N GLU A 686 3.72 49.48 13.83
CA GLU A 686 2.99 50.73 14.11
C GLU A 686 1.69 51.04 13.34
N GLU A 687 0.91 51.97 13.93
CA GLU A 687 -0.56 51.99 13.93
C GLU A 687 -1.16 53.27 13.29
N GLU A 688 -2.50 53.37 13.36
CA GLU A 688 -3.37 54.55 13.21
C GLU A 688 -4.03 54.86 11.84
N GLU A 689 -5.19 55.54 11.98
CA GLU A 689 -6.15 56.08 10.99
C GLU A 689 -6.92 55.07 10.10
N LYS A 690 -8.27 54.98 10.12
CA LYS A 690 -9.38 55.97 9.91
C LYS A 690 -9.59 56.31 8.42
N GLU A 691 -10.82 56.48 7.90
CA GLU A 691 -12.18 56.08 8.30
C GLU A 691 -13.12 56.22 7.06
N GLU A 692 -14.45 56.29 7.25
CA GLU A 692 -15.49 56.63 6.26
C GLU A 692 -15.81 55.55 5.17
N GLU A 693 -17.05 55.42 4.68
CA GLU A 693 -18.22 56.30 4.79
C GLU A 693 -19.57 55.53 4.80
N LYS A 694 -20.62 56.20 5.30
CA LYS A 694 -22.08 55.91 5.22
C LYS A 694 -22.62 54.86 6.21
N LYS A 695 -23.29 55.27 7.29
CA LYS A 695 -24.52 56.08 7.23
C LYS A 695 -24.84 56.88 8.50
N GLU A 696 -25.20 58.15 8.31
CA GLU A 696 -26.17 58.89 9.13
C GLU A 696 -27.60 58.30 8.89
N GLU A 697 -28.64 58.56 9.68
CA GLU A 697 -29.00 59.80 10.37
C GLU A 697 -30.01 59.48 11.50
N GLY A 698 -29.91 60.16 12.65
CA GLY A 698 -30.82 59.98 13.79
C GLY A 698 -30.33 60.74 15.02
N ALA A 699 -31.13 61.71 15.50
CA ALA A 699 -30.68 62.67 16.51
C ALA A 699 -30.44 62.04 17.89
N GLU A 700 -29.34 62.43 18.54
CA GLU A 700 -29.09 62.11 19.95
C GLU A 700 -29.54 63.25 20.87
N GLU A 701 -30.28 62.89 21.92
CA GLU A 701 -30.28 63.63 23.18
C GLU A 701 -28.92 63.42 23.88
N PRO A 702 -28.40 64.41 24.63
CA PRO A 702 -27.11 64.29 25.30
C PRO A 702 -27.16 63.22 26.38
N LYS A 703 -26.50 62.08 26.12
CA LYS A 703 -26.22 61.06 27.15
C LYS A 703 -24.96 61.46 27.90
N GLU A 704 -25.08 61.64 29.20
CA GLU A 704 -23.92 61.76 30.07
C GLU A 704 -23.11 60.45 30.05
N GLU A 705 -21.78 60.55 30.05
CA GLU A 705 -20.90 59.39 30.16
C GLU A 705 -20.99 58.84 31.60
N ILE A 706 -21.84 57.83 31.81
CA ILE A 706 -21.97 57.19 33.11
C ILE A 706 -20.70 56.38 33.41
N GLU A 707 -19.81 56.94 34.22
CA GLU A 707 -18.57 56.29 34.66
C GLU A 707 -18.86 54.96 35.38
N GLY A 708 -18.18 53.89 34.98
CA GLY A 708 -18.28 52.58 35.64
C GLY A 708 -18.55 51.43 34.68
N LYS A 709 -18.61 50.22 35.24
CA LYS A 709 -18.53 48.97 34.46
C LYS A 709 -19.84 48.19 34.49
N LYS A 710 -20.52 48.12 33.33
CA LYS A 710 -21.85 47.50 33.24
C LYS A 710 -21.82 46.01 33.62
N VAL A 711 -22.59 45.64 34.65
CA VAL A 711 -22.71 44.27 35.16
C VAL A 711 -23.71 43.48 34.33
N ALA A 712 -23.25 42.40 33.69
CA ALA A 712 -24.08 41.58 32.81
C ALA A 712 -25.27 40.92 33.53
N GLN A 713 -26.49 41.34 33.16
CA GLN A 713 -27.75 40.79 33.65
C GLN A 713 -28.14 39.56 32.84
N LYS A 714 -28.35 38.39 33.49
CA LYS A 714 -28.77 37.14 32.83
C LYS A 714 -30.27 37.03 32.64
N GLN A 715 -31.02 37.87 33.34
CA GLN A 715 -32.47 38.01 33.27
C GLN A 715 -32.80 39.44 33.68
N GLN A 716 -33.59 40.15 32.87
CA GLN A 716 -34.26 41.39 33.26
C GLN A 716 -35.73 41.09 33.57
N GLY A 717 -36.42 42.03 34.20
CA GLY A 717 -37.87 41.95 34.42
C GLY A 717 -38.65 42.62 33.29
N SER A 718 -39.91 42.93 33.55
CA SER A 718 -40.75 43.70 32.62
C SER A 718 -40.34 45.18 32.48
N ILE A 719 -39.52 45.70 33.40
CA ILE A 719 -38.83 46.99 33.28
C ILE A 719 -37.33 46.71 33.04
N PRO A 720 -36.72 47.26 31.96
CA PRO A 720 -35.29 47.16 31.75
C PRO A 720 -34.54 48.04 32.76
N CYS A 721 -33.40 47.54 33.25
CA CYS A 721 -32.50 48.30 34.12
C CYS A 721 -31.03 48.06 33.74
N THR A 722 -30.19 49.07 33.98
CA THR A 722 -28.74 48.99 33.83
C THR A 722 -28.11 48.95 35.22
N VAL A 723 -27.22 48.00 35.46
CA VAL A 723 -26.43 47.90 36.70
C VAL A 723 -24.98 48.23 36.37
N ILE A 724 -24.38 49.15 37.12
CA ILE A 724 -23.04 49.68 36.90
C ILE A 724 -22.21 49.39 38.14
N ASP A 725 -21.02 48.80 37.97
CA ASP A 725 -20.05 48.53 39.02
C ASP A 725 -19.05 49.69 39.06
N ASN A 726 -19.01 50.39 40.20
CA ASN A 726 -18.14 51.55 40.42
C ASN A 726 -16.71 51.14 40.82
N GLU A 727 -16.39 49.85 40.73
CA GLU A 727 -15.16 49.15 41.09
C GLU A 727 -14.67 49.33 42.55
N ASN A 728 -15.41 50.10 43.36
CA ASN A 728 -15.12 50.49 44.74
C ASN A 728 -15.95 49.73 45.80
N GLY A 729 -16.91 48.89 45.40
CA GLY A 729 -17.86 48.20 46.28
C GLY A 729 -19.32 48.62 46.17
N THR A 730 -19.61 49.75 45.49
CA THR A 730 -20.99 50.18 45.21
C THR A 730 -21.40 49.88 43.78
N TYR A 731 -22.70 49.65 43.58
CA TYR A 731 -23.29 49.30 42.29
C TYR A 731 -24.55 50.14 42.06
N ASP A 732 -24.52 51.03 41.07
CA ASP A 732 -25.64 51.91 40.76
C ASP A 732 -26.59 51.25 39.74
N VAL A 733 -27.88 51.43 39.98
CA VAL A 733 -28.96 50.79 39.23
C VAL A 733 -29.88 51.86 38.66
N HIS A 734 -29.87 51.99 37.34
CA HIS A 734 -30.67 52.93 36.56
C HIS A 734 -31.87 52.24 35.93
N TYR A 735 -33.06 52.84 36.04
CA TYR A 735 -34.27 52.40 35.33
C TYR A 735 -35.27 53.54 35.10
N ARG A 736 -36.15 53.41 34.10
CA ARG A 736 -37.34 54.25 33.94
C ARG A 736 -38.59 53.39 34.04
N ALA A 737 -39.60 53.86 34.75
CA ALA A 737 -40.86 53.16 34.94
C ALA A 737 -42.04 54.13 34.82
N ALA A 738 -43.15 53.68 34.25
CA ALA A 738 -44.39 54.45 34.23
C ALA A 738 -45.10 54.36 35.59
N ALA A 739 -45.88 55.39 35.92
CA ALA A 739 -46.63 55.52 37.17
C ALA A 739 -47.38 54.24 37.59
N GLY A 740 -47.43 53.99 38.91
CA GLY A 740 -48.03 52.81 39.51
C GLY A 740 -47.01 51.86 40.16
N LYS A 741 -47.44 50.63 40.46
CA LYS A 741 -46.71 49.75 41.39
C LYS A 741 -45.66 48.89 40.69
N ILE A 742 -44.45 48.86 41.25
CA ILE A 742 -43.33 48.06 40.74
C ILE A 742 -42.71 47.16 41.83
N ARG A 743 -42.00 46.12 41.39
CA ARG A 743 -41.32 45.15 42.27
C ARG A 743 -39.85 45.00 41.86
N VAL A 744 -38.94 45.46 42.72
CA VAL A 744 -37.49 45.40 42.51
C VAL A 744 -36.91 44.19 43.27
N LYS A 745 -36.35 43.22 42.54
CA LYS A 745 -35.75 41.99 43.06
C LYS A 745 -34.24 41.97 42.78
N ILE A 746 -33.45 42.04 43.85
CA ILE A 746 -31.98 42.03 43.82
C ILE A 746 -31.46 40.70 44.40
N GLU A 747 -30.55 40.04 43.69
CA GLU A 747 -29.89 38.79 44.08
C GLU A 747 -28.38 38.81 43.77
N LEU A 748 -27.59 38.14 44.60
CA LEU A 748 -26.17 37.84 44.37
C LEU A 748 -25.99 36.32 44.46
N ASN A 749 -25.45 35.69 43.42
CA ASN A 749 -25.28 34.22 43.34
C ASN A 749 -26.57 33.39 43.61
N LYS A 750 -27.74 33.92 43.23
CA LYS A 750 -29.09 33.40 43.53
C LYS A 750 -29.53 33.50 45.01
N GLN A 751 -28.74 34.12 45.88
CA GLN A 751 -29.16 34.51 47.23
C GLN A 751 -29.73 35.94 47.17
N ARG A 752 -30.88 36.19 47.82
CA ARG A 752 -31.47 37.53 47.87
C ARG A 752 -30.63 38.49 48.71
N VAL A 753 -30.55 39.72 48.25
CA VAL A 753 -29.96 40.83 49.01
C VAL A 753 -30.84 41.18 50.22
N GLY A 754 -30.27 41.81 51.25
CA GLY A 754 -31.03 42.34 52.39
C GLY A 754 -32.27 43.13 51.95
N LYS A 755 -33.41 42.94 52.65
CA LYS A 755 -34.75 43.52 52.35
C LYS A 755 -35.38 43.16 50.98
N SER A 756 -34.66 42.58 50.02
CA SER A 756 -35.16 42.19 48.69
C SER A 756 -36.22 41.06 48.74
N PRO A 757 -37.34 41.14 47.99
CA PRO A 757 -37.69 42.16 46.99
C PRO A 757 -38.47 43.35 47.58
N TYR A 758 -38.15 44.53 47.06
CA TYR A 758 -38.82 45.79 47.36
C TYR A 758 -40.09 45.93 46.51
N HIS A 759 -41.10 46.59 47.06
CA HIS A 759 -42.36 46.88 46.38
C HIS A 759 -42.61 48.37 46.50
N LEU A 760 -42.60 49.07 45.37
CA LEU A 760 -42.63 50.53 45.29
C LEU A 760 -43.90 50.98 44.55
N GLU A 761 -44.19 52.26 44.64
CA GLU A 761 -45.25 52.94 43.90
C GLU A 761 -44.61 54.19 43.28
N VAL A 762 -44.63 54.25 41.96
CA VAL A 762 -44.09 55.34 41.14
C VAL A 762 -45.18 56.41 41.06
N GLU A 763 -44.86 57.62 41.50
CA GLU A 763 -45.81 58.75 41.52
C GLU A 763 -45.79 59.50 40.17
N GLU A 764 -46.94 60.08 39.78
CA GLU A 764 -47.07 60.98 38.63
C GLU A 764 -46.60 62.39 39.04
N ASP A 765 -45.60 62.96 38.37
CA ASP A 765 -45.09 64.32 38.66
C ASP A 765 -45.65 65.39 37.68
N ALA A 766 -45.41 66.67 37.96
CA ALA A 766 -46.05 67.81 37.30
C ALA A 766 -45.23 68.44 36.17
N ASP A 767 -45.83 68.55 34.99
CA ASP A 767 -45.23 69.19 33.80
C ASP A 767 -45.01 70.72 33.99
N ALA A 768 -43.77 71.15 33.73
CA ALA A 768 -43.35 72.54 33.86
C ALA A 768 -43.65 73.40 32.61
N ASP A 769 -43.72 72.82 31.42
CA ASP A 769 -43.94 73.52 30.15
C ASP A 769 -45.43 73.80 29.88
N GLU A 770 -46.36 72.98 30.41
CA GLU A 770 -47.80 73.28 30.39
C GLU A 770 -48.25 74.33 31.45
N SER A 771 -47.34 74.78 32.33
CA SER A 771 -47.66 75.62 33.50
C SER A 771 -47.63 77.15 33.25
N GLY A 772 -48.72 77.86 33.59
CA GLY A 772 -48.92 79.29 33.25
C GLY A 772 -49.14 80.28 34.41
N VAL A 773 -48.89 81.58 34.17
CA VAL A 773 -48.98 82.66 35.19
C VAL A 773 -50.33 83.38 35.17
N GLU A 774 -51.20 83.10 36.16
CA GLU A 774 -52.57 83.66 36.21
C GLU A 774 -52.70 85.13 36.67
N ASN A 775 -51.78 85.63 37.53
CA ASN A 775 -52.05 86.79 38.38
C ASN A 775 -50.82 87.66 38.64
N PHE A 776 -50.94 88.97 38.42
CA PHE A 776 -49.90 89.95 38.70
C PHE A 776 -50.24 90.82 39.92
N CYS A 777 -49.24 91.17 40.73
CA CYS A 777 -49.41 92.14 41.81
C CYS A 777 -48.16 92.98 42.11
N PHE A 778 -48.36 94.19 42.63
CA PHE A 778 -47.27 95.09 43.05
C PHE A 778 -47.76 96.10 44.12
N VAL A 779 -46.82 96.83 44.72
CA VAL A 779 -47.10 97.86 45.74
C VAL A 779 -46.58 99.22 45.30
N VAL A 780 -47.42 100.26 45.41
CA VAL A 780 -47.07 101.66 45.16
C VAL A 780 -47.01 102.43 46.47
N GLN A 781 -45.90 103.13 46.71
CA GLN A 781 -45.71 104.02 47.86
C GLN A 781 -46.00 105.48 47.46
N ALA A 782 -47.06 106.07 48.01
CA ALA A 782 -47.34 107.49 47.85
C ALA A 782 -46.26 108.36 48.52
N LYS A 783 -45.78 109.37 47.79
CA LYS A 783 -44.79 110.35 48.22
C LYS A 783 -45.26 111.77 47.89
N ASN A 784 -44.92 112.73 48.74
CA ASN A 784 -45.24 114.15 48.55
C ASN A 784 -44.26 114.82 47.57
N ARG A 785 -44.45 116.12 47.26
CA ARG A 785 -43.59 116.88 46.33
C ARG A 785 -42.12 117.06 46.80
N ARG A 786 -41.78 116.66 48.02
CA ARG A 786 -40.40 116.62 48.56
C ARG A 786 -39.83 115.20 48.61
N GLY A 787 -40.48 114.22 47.98
CA GLY A 787 -40.05 112.81 47.94
C GLY A 787 -40.30 112.02 49.23
N GLN A 788 -40.82 112.66 50.28
CA GLN A 788 -41.11 112.01 51.57
C GLN A 788 -42.42 111.23 51.50
N VAL A 789 -42.50 110.11 52.23
CA VAL A 789 -43.69 109.24 52.28
C VAL A 789 -44.91 110.00 52.81
N GLN A 790 -46.04 109.86 52.12
CA GLN A 790 -47.32 110.45 52.54
C GLN A 790 -48.15 109.43 53.33
N ALA A 791 -47.98 109.40 54.64
CA ALA A 791 -48.60 108.41 55.52
C ALA A 791 -50.11 108.62 55.77
N ASP A 792 -50.72 109.74 55.38
CA ASP A 792 -52.08 110.12 55.78
C ASP A 792 -53.21 109.37 55.05
N GLY A 793 -52.89 108.59 54.01
CA GLY A 793 -53.82 107.67 53.32
C GLY A 793 -54.98 108.32 52.54
N LYS A 794 -55.08 109.66 52.53
CA LYS A 794 -56.23 110.39 51.95
C LYS A 794 -56.21 110.51 50.43
N ALA A 795 -55.14 110.07 49.77
CA ALA A 795 -55.02 110.15 48.32
C ALA A 795 -55.86 109.04 47.63
N LYS A 796 -56.64 109.41 46.60
CA LYS A 796 -57.39 108.44 45.80
C LYS A 796 -56.47 107.86 44.73
N PHE A 797 -56.14 106.58 44.87
CA PHE A 797 -55.42 105.81 43.85
C PHE A 797 -56.42 105.08 42.94
N THR A 798 -56.14 105.04 41.64
CA THR A 798 -56.91 104.33 40.63
C THR A 798 -55.97 103.69 39.64
N VAL A 799 -56.33 102.51 39.14
CA VAL A 799 -55.61 101.81 38.07
C VAL A 799 -56.60 101.52 36.97
N GLU A 800 -56.26 101.90 35.76
CA GLU A 800 -56.95 101.50 34.53
C GLU A 800 -56.01 100.55 33.76
N LEU A 801 -56.57 99.60 33.01
CA LEU A 801 -55.81 98.71 32.14
C LEU A 801 -56.24 98.96 30.70
N ASP A 802 -55.28 99.28 29.83
CA ASP A 802 -55.50 99.35 28.39
C ASP A 802 -54.70 98.19 27.75
N GLY A 803 -55.34 97.38 26.90
CA GLY A 803 -54.70 96.31 26.13
C GLY A 803 -54.54 96.66 24.65
N PRO A 804 -54.04 95.73 23.82
CA PRO A 804 -53.77 95.99 22.41
C PRO A 804 -55.03 96.43 21.63
N ASN A 805 -56.20 95.93 22.02
CA ASN A 805 -57.49 96.22 21.39
C ASN A 805 -58.29 97.36 22.09
N GLY A 806 -57.72 98.04 23.09
CA GLY A 806 -58.36 99.14 23.82
C GLY A 806 -58.56 98.92 25.31
N LYS A 807 -59.49 99.65 25.92
CA LYS A 807 -59.72 99.70 27.37
C LYS A 807 -60.31 98.39 27.91
N LEU A 808 -59.67 97.81 28.94
CA LEU A 808 -60.11 96.57 29.60
C LEU A 808 -61.01 96.89 30.81
N GLU A 809 -62.14 97.56 30.57
CA GLU A 809 -63.01 98.06 31.66
C GLU A 809 -63.68 96.94 32.49
N GLU A 810 -63.73 95.71 31.97
CA GLU A 810 -64.29 94.54 32.67
C GLU A 810 -63.28 93.81 33.58
N GLN A 811 -61.96 94.10 33.48
CA GLN A 811 -60.94 93.36 34.23
C GLN A 811 -60.93 93.69 35.73
N LYS A 812 -60.83 92.66 36.57
CA LYS A 812 -61.05 92.74 38.03
C LYS A 812 -59.83 93.24 38.81
N VAL A 813 -59.44 94.50 38.58
CA VAL A 813 -58.35 95.14 39.32
C VAL A 813 -58.73 95.39 40.79
N LYS A 814 -58.00 94.77 41.71
CA LYS A 814 -58.17 94.95 43.16
C LYS A 814 -57.08 95.86 43.71
N VAL A 815 -57.46 97.07 44.13
CA VAL A 815 -56.59 98.02 44.85
C VAL A 815 -56.94 98.00 46.34
N LYS A 816 -55.95 97.73 47.20
CA LYS A 816 -56.08 97.73 48.67
C LYS A 816 -55.05 98.68 49.28
N HIS A 817 -55.49 99.70 50.01
CA HIS A 817 -54.59 100.51 50.83
C HIS A 817 -54.10 99.67 52.02
N LEU A 818 -52.79 99.62 52.26
CA LEU A 818 -52.16 98.82 53.31
C LEU A 818 -51.83 99.63 54.59
N GLY A 819 -51.93 100.96 54.54
CA GLY A 819 -51.39 101.85 55.58
C GLY A 819 -50.16 102.61 55.08
N GLU A 820 -49.75 103.66 55.79
CA GLU A 820 -48.53 104.44 55.51
C GLU A 820 -48.40 104.97 54.06
N GLY A 821 -49.53 105.17 53.37
CA GLY A 821 -49.54 105.57 51.95
C GLY A 821 -49.13 104.47 50.96
N LYS A 822 -49.08 103.21 51.39
CA LYS A 822 -48.85 102.04 50.52
C LYS A 822 -50.16 101.52 49.95
N TYR A 823 -50.19 101.28 48.65
CA TYR A 823 -51.32 100.70 47.92
C TYR A 823 -50.85 99.40 47.27
N PHE A 824 -51.47 98.28 47.61
CA PHE A 824 -51.30 97.00 46.93
C PHE A 824 -52.29 96.89 45.78
N ILE A 825 -51.83 96.41 44.63
CA ILE A 825 -52.60 96.23 43.42
C ILE A 825 -52.45 94.77 42.99
N ARG A 826 -53.57 94.06 42.75
CA ARG A 826 -53.60 92.76 42.06
C ARG A 826 -54.54 92.85 40.86
N TYR A 827 -54.12 92.26 39.75
CA TYR A 827 -54.85 92.23 38.49
C TYR A 827 -54.48 90.98 37.68
N SER A 828 -55.38 90.63 36.77
CA SER A 828 -55.18 89.61 35.73
C SER A 828 -55.11 90.31 34.38
N LEU A 829 -54.25 89.81 33.50
CA LEU A 829 -54.30 90.11 32.06
C LEU A 829 -54.95 88.91 31.35
N PRO A 830 -55.59 89.10 30.18
CA PRO A 830 -55.98 87.98 29.32
C PRO A 830 -54.74 87.21 28.83
N ALA A 831 -54.93 85.96 28.41
CA ALA A 831 -53.90 85.16 27.71
C ALA A 831 -53.76 85.56 26.22
N GLU A 832 -54.25 86.74 25.82
CA GLU A 832 -54.07 87.28 24.48
C GLU A 832 -52.65 87.86 24.37
N LYS A 833 -51.92 87.46 23.33
CA LYS A 833 -50.53 87.89 23.12
C LYS A 833 -50.50 89.34 22.66
N GLY A 834 -49.73 90.18 23.34
CA GLY A 834 -49.70 91.61 23.05
C GLY A 834 -49.20 92.50 24.18
N GLU A 835 -49.37 93.80 23.97
CA GLU A 835 -48.81 94.87 24.81
C GLU A 835 -49.90 95.55 25.66
N TYR A 836 -49.75 95.43 26.97
CA TYR A 836 -50.68 95.98 27.98
C TYR A 836 -50.07 97.17 28.71
N HIS A 837 -50.90 98.17 28.98
CA HIS A 837 -50.55 99.45 29.60
C HIS A 837 -51.29 99.63 30.94
N ILE A 838 -50.54 99.52 32.04
CA ILE A 838 -51.04 99.61 33.41
C ILE A 838 -51.01 101.08 33.88
N ASN A 839 -52.16 101.74 33.75
CA ASN A 839 -52.35 103.18 33.98
C ASN A 839 -52.57 103.49 35.48
N CYS A 840 -51.51 103.44 36.27
CA CYS A 840 -51.54 103.81 37.69
C CYS A 840 -51.62 105.33 37.90
N LYS A 841 -52.67 105.80 38.59
CA LYS A 841 -52.92 107.24 38.85
C LYS A 841 -53.18 107.50 40.35
N LEU A 842 -52.44 108.43 40.94
CA LEU A 842 -52.63 108.94 42.30
C LEU A 842 -53.22 110.36 42.23
N ASN A 843 -54.37 110.61 42.87
CA ASN A 843 -55.10 111.88 42.81
C ASN A 843 -55.31 112.39 41.36
N ARG A 844 -55.74 111.48 40.47
CA ARG A 844 -55.95 111.70 39.02
C ARG A 844 -54.71 112.06 38.20
N ARG A 845 -53.49 111.95 38.74
CA ARG A 845 -52.24 112.10 37.97
C ARG A 845 -51.48 110.79 37.91
N HIS A 846 -50.83 110.49 36.79
CA HIS A 846 -49.95 109.33 36.68
C HIS A 846 -48.83 109.40 37.72
N ILE A 847 -48.48 108.25 38.30
CA ILE A 847 -47.27 108.11 39.12
C ILE A 847 -46.03 108.04 38.22
N ALA A 848 -44.82 108.17 38.80
CA ALA A 848 -43.58 108.00 38.04
C ALA A 848 -43.55 106.62 37.37
N GLY A 849 -43.22 106.58 36.07
CA GLY A 849 -43.21 105.35 35.25
C GLY A 849 -44.57 104.88 34.75
N SER A 850 -45.68 105.55 35.08
CA SER A 850 -47.04 105.18 34.62
C SER A 850 -47.43 105.93 33.33
N PRO A 851 -48.05 105.26 32.33
CA PRO A 851 -48.44 103.84 32.32
C PRO A 851 -47.23 102.90 32.20
N PHE A 852 -47.26 101.80 32.95
CA PHE A 852 -46.25 100.75 32.83
C PHE A 852 -46.59 99.83 31.65
N LYS A 853 -45.60 99.48 30.84
CA LYS A 853 -45.71 98.52 29.74
C LYS A 853 -45.45 97.10 30.25
N GLN A 854 -46.31 96.15 29.90
CA GLN A 854 -46.11 94.72 30.10
C GLN A 854 -46.50 93.97 28.83
N THR A 855 -45.68 93.01 28.39
CA THR A 855 -45.99 92.14 27.26
C THR A 855 -46.42 90.76 27.75
N VAL A 856 -47.43 90.18 27.12
CA VAL A 856 -47.77 88.75 27.21
C VAL A 856 -47.34 88.11 25.89
N ASN A 857 -46.51 87.07 25.95
CA ASN A 857 -45.76 86.51 24.82
C ASN A 857 -46.39 85.27 24.20
#